data_AF-A0A8S3XNE5-F1
#
_entry.id   AF-A0A8S3XNE5-F1
#
_cell.length_a   1.000
_cell.length_b   1.000
_cell.length_c   1.000
_cell.angle_alpha   90.00
_cell.angle_beta   90.00
_cell.angle_gamma   90.00
#
_symmetry.space_group_name_H-M   'P 1'
#
loop_
_entity.id
_entity.type
_entity.pdbx_description
1 polymer ?
#
loop_
_entity_poly.entity_id
_entity_poly.type
_entity_poly.pdbx_seq_one_letter_code
_entity_poly.pdbx_strand_id
1 'polypeptide(L)'
;MFLFLFQSLGNHEFDNGVSALTPFIENLTCPVLAANLILTKVPELATETNLRKSVVFNVSGVAVGVVGYLTPETKMIAVQNNVEYVDEIVALKQEVSNLKSEGVNIIIALGHSGFLKDIEIAENVEGIDLVIGGHSNTFLWNGTTPDSEDVQGPYPTYVKQTSGKLVPVVQAYAYTKYLGKLHMLFDSNGDVISIDGNPILLDNSIPQDSEILKIVERYRSDVVNITEEVIGNTSVVLDGLSCQYKECNLGNLIADAMVYHYASEYKGYYWTDAPVAIIQGGGIRSSIANTKLRTNITKGDLLGVMPFDGILVTVKMNGSTLLQMLEHGVSNYDPLDYPGEFLQVSGIHVVFDLRKPSRSRVIKAEARCASCDIPTYSEVKHDQIYNVIMTDFLAKGGDGYWMFKGLSTESLNYNELAATIYYLRQHSPVIPAVEGRSLGNHEFDDGVDGLQPFIKNLTSPVLAANLILDNVPELQNITNLHSSIIIHKKGVKIGIIGYLTPETKFLAQKSDVEYEDEIPAIKREVDKLRAKGVQILIALGHSGFLKDLEIAKEVDGIDLVIGGHSNTFLWNGESFTESPESPQGLYPTMVKQSSGRIVPVVQAYAYTKYLGRLHLIFDSVGEVIKCYGYPMLLHQKIPKDMEVMEIVQKYRGDIDRINTEIVGSSLTFLNGEQCRVRECNLGNFITDAILNYTKRNFKNKYTDVNVAIIQGGRIRTSLGRPDTPFNVTRGDWITVLPFSDNLTIMTMNGSVFIKALEHSVEAWRTIDSPGQFLQVSGIEVVYDLSETPGARVRMAKAMCTECSALNEVDENETYKVLIPEFLADGGDGYSIFENLPREILPYNELTCVLDYLKKYSPVYPKESGRIKILNEDTVKLILDGTLTNNNDNKPSSTKSECHGVAWADYIGLHWADYNDRVISR
;
A
#
# COMPACT_ATOMS: atom_id res chain seq x y z
N MET A 1 -42.38 -1.47 22.12
CA MET A 1 -41.73 -0.83 23.31
C MET A 1 -40.83 -1.84 24.04
N PHE A 2 -39.50 -1.69 23.97
CA PHE A 2 -38.58 -2.43 24.83
C PHE A 2 -38.59 -1.80 26.23
N LEU A 3 -38.91 -2.58 27.27
CA LEU A 3 -38.52 -2.23 28.63
C LEU A 3 -37.18 -2.87 28.92
N PHE A 4 -36.13 -2.06 29.04
CA PHE A 4 -34.95 -2.45 29.79
C PHE A 4 -35.38 -2.69 31.25
N LEU A 5 -34.96 -3.81 31.84
CA LEU A 5 -35.22 -4.11 33.25
C LEU A 5 -34.25 -3.32 34.17
N PHE A 6 -33.08 -2.99 33.64
CA PHE A 6 -31.97 -2.28 34.28
C PHE A 6 -30.92 -1.93 33.20
N GLN A 7 -30.08 -0.95 33.49
CA GLN A 7 -28.88 -0.56 32.71
C GLN A 7 -27.69 -0.43 33.67
N SER A 8 -26.45 -0.58 33.21
CA SER A 8 -25.25 -0.11 33.93
C SER A 8 -24.65 1.09 33.21
N LEU A 9 -24.01 2.00 33.95
CA LEU A 9 -23.28 3.12 33.33
C LEU A 9 -22.06 2.61 32.55
N GLY A 10 -21.83 3.20 31.37
CA GLY A 10 -20.54 3.20 30.69
C GLY A 10 -19.74 4.46 31.02
N ASN A 11 -18.56 4.59 30.39
CA ASN A 11 -17.75 5.81 30.51
C ASN A 11 -18.37 6.97 29.71
N HIS A 12 -18.99 6.67 28.56
CA HIS A 12 -19.54 7.66 27.64
C HIS A 12 -20.78 8.39 28.17
N GLU A 13 -21.50 7.81 29.13
CA GLU A 13 -22.51 8.52 29.93
C GLU A 13 -21.96 9.76 30.66
N PHE A 14 -20.63 9.88 30.84
CA PHE A 14 -19.97 11.05 31.44
C PHE A 14 -19.39 12.05 30.42
N ASP A 15 -19.51 11.82 29.11
CA ASP A 15 -18.91 12.69 28.08
C ASP A 15 -19.45 14.12 28.13
N ASN A 16 -20.76 14.29 28.39
CA ASN A 16 -21.39 15.60 28.56
C ASN A 16 -21.37 16.10 30.03
N GLY A 17 -20.58 15.44 30.89
CA GLY A 17 -20.45 15.74 32.31
C GLY A 17 -21.69 15.37 33.14
N VAL A 18 -21.52 15.42 34.48
CA VAL A 18 -22.57 15.02 35.43
C VAL A 18 -23.86 15.85 35.26
N SER A 19 -23.74 17.13 34.89
CA SER A 19 -24.88 18.02 34.65
C SER A 19 -25.79 17.59 33.49
N ALA A 20 -25.30 16.77 32.56
CA ALA A 20 -26.12 16.13 31.53
C ALA A 20 -26.55 14.71 31.92
N LEU A 21 -25.70 13.99 32.66
CA LEU A 21 -25.98 12.63 33.13
C LEU A 21 -27.15 12.56 34.13
N THR A 22 -27.21 13.46 35.11
CA THR A 22 -28.29 13.45 36.13
C THR A 22 -29.68 13.53 35.48
N PRO A 23 -30.03 14.53 34.63
CA PRO A 23 -31.34 14.57 33.98
C PRO A 23 -31.57 13.43 32.96
N PHE A 24 -30.53 12.77 32.45
CA PHE A 24 -30.70 11.54 31.68
C PHE A 24 -31.19 10.39 32.58
N ILE A 25 -30.56 10.17 33.73
CA ILE A 25 -30.95 9.13 34.69
C ILE A 25 -32.34 9.38 35.29
N GLU A 26 -32.68 10.65 35.60
CA GLU A 26 -34.02 11.07 36.08
C GLU A 26 -35.15 10.67 35.13
N ASN A 27 -34.89 10.68 33.81
CA ASN A 27 -35.90 10.40 32.78
C ASN A 27 -35.96 8.92 32.36
N LEU A 28 -35.08 8.05 32.86
CA LEU A 28 -35.12 6.62 32.59
C LEU A 28 -36.17 5.90 33.46
N THR A 29 -36.94 5.00 32.83
CA THR A 29 -37.97 4.20 33.51
C THR A 29 -37.44 2.91 34.15
N CYS A 30 -36.13 2.65 34.06
CA CYS A 30 -35.45 1.49 34.62
C CYS A 30 -34.25 1.91 35.48
N PRO A 31 -33.86 1.11 36.51
CA PRO A 31 -32.71 1.41 37.35
C PRO A 31 -31.39 1.43 36.58
N VAL A 32 -30.57 2.42 36.90
CA VAL A 32 -29.20 2.56 36.41
C VAL A 32 -28.25 2.08 37.51
N LEU A 33 -27.30 1.21 37.18
CA LEU A 33 -26.48 0.49 38.16
C LEU A 33 -25.00 0.88 38.06
N ALA A 34 -24.38 1.21 39.19
CA ALA A 34 -22.92 1.31 39.35
C ALA A 34 -22.55 1.25 40.85
N ALA A 35 -22.03 0.11 41.31
CA ALA A 35 -21.74 -0.12 42.73
C ALA A 35 -20.46 0.57 43.24
N ASN A 36 -19.55 0.93 42.34
CA ASN A 36 -18.20 1.38 42.65
C ASN A 36 -17.99 2.91 42.64
N LEU A 37 -19.06 3.71 42.56
CA LEU A 37 -18.98 5.18 42.58
C LEU A 37 -18.90 5.75 44.01
N ILE A 38 -18.04 6.74 44.20
CA ILE A 38 -17.96 7.60 45.38
C ILE A 38 -18.44 9.00 44.99
N LEU A 39 -19.68 9.31 45.37
CA LEU A 39 -20.39 10.53 44.99
C LEU A 39 -20.30 11.66 46.04
N THR A 40 -19.38 11.56 47.00
CA THR A 40 -19.27 12.49 48.15
C THR A 40 -18.93 13.94 47.77
N LYS A 41 -18.50 14.19 46.53
CA LYS A 41 -18.21 15.51 45.96
C LYS A 41 -19.23 15.94 44.89
N VAL A 42 -20.27 15.13 44.66
CA VAL A 42 -21.19 15.22 43.51
C VAL A 42 -22.63 15.07 44.01
N PRO A 43 -23.16 16.08 44.71
CA PRO A 43 -24.41 15.95 45.46
C PRO A 43 -25.62 15.64 44.57
N GLU A 44 -25.69 16.24 43.38
CA GLU A 44 -26.75 16.00 42.39
C GLU A 44 -26.91 14.50 42.04
N LEU A 45 -25.81 13.85 41.65
CA LEU A 45 -25.79 12.43 41.32
C LEU A 45 -25.90 11.53 42.58
N ALA A 46 -25.44 12.02 43.74
CA ALA A 46 -25.58 11.32 45.02
C ALA A 46 -27.03 11.28 45.54
N THR A 47 -27.90 12.19 45.09
CA THR A 47 -29.33 12.21 45.42
C THR A 47 -30.21 11.44 44.44
N GLU A 48 -29.66 10.98 43.32
CA GLU A 48 -30.46 10.36 42.26
C GLU A 48 -30.93 8.94 42.65
N THR A 49 -32.24 8.75 42.76
CA THR A 49 -32.87 7.53 43.32
C THR A 49 -32.99 6.37 42.32
N ASN A 50 -32.82 6.66 41.04
CA ASN A 50 -32.79 5.68 39.96
C ASN A 50 -31.36 5.18 39.68
N LEU A 51 -30.32 5.91 40.13
CA LEU A 51 -28.94 5.41 40.23
C LEU A 51 -28.78 4.56 41.49
N ARG A 52 -28.32 3.31 41.34
CA ARG A 52 -28.21 2.32 42.43
C ARG A 52 -26.93 1.51 42.31
N LYS A 53 -26.58 0.81 43.38
CA LYS A 53 -25.50 -0.19 43.33
C LYS A 53 -25.97 -1.50 42.72
N SER A 54 -27.15 -1.94 43.14
CA SER A 54 -27.78 -3.19 42.75
C SER A 54 -29.29 -3.03 42.61
N VAL A 55 -29.94 -4.05 42.03
CA VAL A 55 -31.38 -4.25 42.07
C VAL A 55 -31.68 -5.73 42.28
N VAL A 56 -32.74 -6.04 43.05
CA VAL A 56 -33.30 -7.39 43.17
C VAL A 56 -34.64 -7.44 42.46
N PHE A 57 -34.81 -8.43 41.59
CA PHE A 57 -36.08 -8.71 40.93
C PHE A 57 -36.50 -10.17 41.17
N ASN A 58 -37.79 -10.46 40.98
CA ASN A 58 -38.34 -11.80 41.26
C ASN A 58 -38.77 -12.51 39.97
N VAL A 59 -38.31 -13.74 39.78
CA VAL A 59 -38.65 -14.62 38.66
C VAL A 59 -39.35 -15.85 39.22
N SER A 60 -40.67 -15.94 39.04
CA SER A 60 -41.49 -17.08 39.45
C SER A 60 -41.32 -17.54 40.92
N GLY A 61 -41.02 -16.60 41.82
CA GLY A 61 -40.75 -16.83 43.25
C GLY A 61 -39.28 -16.68 43.63
N VAL A 62 -38.33 -16.88 42.71
CA VAL A 62 -36.89 -16.80 42.96
C VAL A 62 -36.41 -15.35 42.92
N ALA A 63 -35.59 -14.93 43.89
CA ALA A 63 -34.94 -13.62 43.89
C ALA A 63 -33.63 -13.67 43.09
N VAL A 64 -33.47 -12.75 42.14
CA VAL A 64 -32.27 -12.56 41.32
C VAL A 64 -31.74 -11.15 41.54
N GLY A 65 -30.46 -11.04 41.88
CA GLY A 65 -29.76 -9.77 42.05
C GLY A 65 -28.98 -9.39 40.80
N VAL A 66 -28.88 -8.09 40.52
CA VAL A 66 -27.99 -7.52 39.51
C VAL A 66 -27.16 -6.41 40.16
N VAL A 67 -25.84 -6.43 39.98
CA VAL A 67 -24.91 -5.43 40.54
C VAL A 67 -24.20 -4.70 39.40
N GLY A 68 -24.17 -3.37 39.46
CA GLY A 68 -23.51 -2.52 38.46
C GLY A 68 -22.01 -2.36 38.68
N TYR A 69 -21.22 -2.22 37.62
CA TYR A 69 -19.82 -1.80 37.68
C TYR A 69 -19.38 -1.00 36.44
N LEU A 70 -18.40 -0.11 36.62
CA LEU A 70 -17.88 0.80 35.59
C LEU A 70 -16.38 1.02 35.79
N THR A 71 -15.58 1.04 34.72
CA THR A 71 -14.13 1.27 34.80
C THR A 71 -13.78 2.57 35.55
N PRO A 72 -12.90 2.52 36.58
CA PRO A 72 -12.33 3.70 37.21
C PRO A 72 -11.60 4.64 36.24
N GLU A 73 -11.22 4.16 35.06
CA GLU A 73 -10.56 4.93 34.00
C GLU A 73 -11.49 5.99 33.40
N THR A 74 -12.81 5.90 33.62
CA THR A 74 -13.80 6.96 33.32
C THR A 74 -13.35 8.34 33.82
N LYS A 75 -12.58 8.38 34.92
CA LYS A 75 -11.99 9.62 35.48
C LYS A 75 -10.97 10.30 34.54
N MET A 76 -10.46 9.58 33.54
CA MET A 76 -9.39 9.98 32.62
C MET A 76 -9.85 9.99 31.15
N ILE A 77 -10.77 9.09 30.77
CA ILE A 77 -11.23 8.90 29.37
C ILE A 77 -12.58 9.58 29.05
N ALA A 78 -13.21 10.22 30.04
CA ALA A 78 -14.41 11.05 29.88
C ALA A 78 -14.15 12.46 30.41
N VAL A 79 -15.13 13.39 30.28
CA VAL A 79 -14.95 14.78 30.72
C VAL A 79 -14.69 14.86 32.23
N GLN A 80 -13.59 15.52 32.59
CA GLN A 80 -13.09 15.59 33.97
C GLN A 80 -14.15 16.15 34.91
N ASN A 81 -14.54 15.34 35.88
CA ASN A 81 -15.57 15.65 36.86
C ASN A 81 -15.12 15.29 38.29
N ASN A 82 -16.03 15.39 39.27
CA ASN A 82 -15.75 15.21 40.69
C ASN A 82 -16.10 13.81 41.24
N VAL A 83 -16.57 12.87 40.40
CA VAL A 83 -16.80 11.48 40.82
C VAL A 83 -15.46 10.81 41.11
N GLU A 84 -15.43 10.09 42.23
CA GLU A 84 -14.32 9.22 42.61
C GLU A 84 -14.75 7.77 42.42
N TYR A 85 -13.82 6.86 42.11
CA TYR A 85 -14.12 5.47 41.74
C TYR A 85 -13.37 4.50 42.66
N VAL A 86 -14.01 3.37 42.97
CA VAL A 86 -13.42 2.21 43.64
C VAL A 86 -13.11 1.14 42.58
N ASP A 87 -12.10 0.33 42.83
CA ASP A 87 -11.89 -0.96 42.14
C ASP A 87 -13.19 -1.78 42.10
N GLU A 88 -13.51 -2.32 40.93
CA GLU A 88 -14.76 -3.02 40.66
C GLU A 88 -14.87 -4.30 41.49
N ILE A 89 -13.79 -5.06 41.63
CA ILE A 89 -13.75 -6.32 42.38
C ILE A 89 -14.00 -6.07 43.86
N VAL A 90 -13.45 -4.99 44.44
CA VAL A 90 -13.70 -4.56 45.82
C VAL A 90 -15.16 -4.14 46.02
N ALA A 91 -15.71 -3.32 45.11
CA ALA A 91 -17.09 -2.85 45.21
C ALA A 91 -18.11 -3.99 45.02
N LEU A 92 -17.91 -4.84 44.02
CA LEU A 92 -18.73 -6.01 43.73
C LEU A 92 -18.70 -7.00 44.90
N LYS A 93 -17.54 -7.29 45.49
CA LYS A 93 -17.44 -8.16 46.70
C LYS A 93 -18.32 -7.66 47.85
N GLN A 94 -18.33 -6.36 48.10
CA GLN A 94 -19.16 -5.78 49.15
C GLN A 94 -20.67 -5.93 48.83
N GLU A 95 -21.09 -5.61 47.61
CA GLU A 95 -22.51 -5.61 47.27
C GLU A 95 -23.07 -7.04 47.04
N VAL A 96 -22.28 -7.96 46.48
CA VAL A 96 -22.58 -9.40 46.43
C VAL A 96 -22.75 -9.97 47.84
N SER A 97 -21.92 -9.55 48.80
CA SER A 97 -22.09 -9.93 50.21
C SER A 97 -23.36 -9.35 50.84
N ASN A 98 -23.77 -8.13 50.45
CA ASN A 98 -25.02 -7.52 50.91
C ASN A 98 -26.22 -8.34 50.40
N LEU A 99 -26.30 -8.58 49.09
CA LEU A 99 -27.36 -9.37 48.44
C LEU A 99 -27.48 -10.79 49.01
N LYS A 100 -26.35 -11.48 49.24
CA LYS A 100 -26.37 -12.80 49.90
C LYS A 100 -26.91 -12.75 51.33
N SER A 101 -26.68 -11.67 52.08
CA SER A 101 -27.25 -11.51 53.42
C SER A 101 -28.77 -11.27 53.41
N GLU A 102 -29.31 -10.78 52.29
CA GLU A 102 -30.75 -10.63 52.03
C GLU A 102 -31.40 -11.93 51.50
N GLY A 103 -30.62 -12.99 51.29
CA GLY A 103 -31.10 -14.29 50.79
C GLY A 103 -31.18 -14.41 49.27
N VAL A 104 -30.47 -13.54 48.54
CA VAL A 104 -30.36 -13.62 47.08
C VAL A 104 -29.27 -14.62 46.69
N ASN A 105 -29.67 -15.72 46.04
CA ASN A 105 -28.79 -16.82 45.69
C ASN A 105 -28.34 -16.85 44.22
N ILE A 106 -28.92 -16.02 43.35
CA ILE A 106 -28.52 -15.87 41.95
C ILE A 106 -28.14 -14.39 41.75
N ILE A 107 -26.88 -14.11 41.42
CA ILE A 107 -26.37 -12.74 41.29
C ILE A 107 -25.63 -12.55 39.96
N ILE A 108 -26.09 -11.57 39.19
CA ILE A 108 -25.50 -11.14 37.92
C ILE A 108 -24.65 -9.89 38.19
N ALA A 109 -23.44 -9.82 37.65
CA ALA A 109 -22.73 -8.55 37.50
C ALA A 109 -22.97 -8.01 36.08
N LEU A 110 -23.38 -6.75 35.98
CA LEU A 110 -23.63 -6.04 34.73
C LEU A 110 -22.78 -4.77 34.71
N GLY A 111 -21.97 -4.54 33.67
CA GLY A 111 -21.07 -3.41 33.70
C GLY A 111 -20.25 -3.15 32.45
N HIS A 112 -19.28 -2.25 32.60
CA HIS A 112 -18.59 -1.59 31.50
C HIS A 112 -17.12 -1.33 31.87
N SER A 113 -16.32 -2.40 31.92
CA SER A 113 -14.87 -2.34 32.23
C SER A 113 -13.97 -3.14 31.29
N GLY A 114 -14.52 -3.76 30.24
CA GLY A 114 -13.76 -4.51 29.25
C GLY A 114 -13.56 -5.97 29.61
N PHE A 115 -13.51 -6.82 28.58
CA PHE A 115 -13.62 -8.28 28.69
C PHE A 115 -12.56 -8.93 29.59
N LEU A 116 -11.35 -8.36 29.67
CA LEU A 116 -10.32 -8.83 30.61
C LEU A 116 -10.70 -8.55 32.07
N LYS A 117 -11.28 -7.38 32.38
CA LYS A 117 -11.81 -7.07 33.72
C LYS A 117 -13.03 -7.91 34.03
N ASP A 118 -13.90 -8.15 33.05
CA ASP A 118 -15.07 -9.04 33.20
C ASP A 118 -14.64 -10.48 33.60
N ILE A 119 -13.53 -10.96 33.02
CA ILE A 119 -12.89 -12.24 33.39
C ILE A 119 -12.32 -12.19 34.81
N GLU A 120 -11.56 -11.15 35.18
CA GLU A 120 -11.03 -11.00 36.54
C GLU A 120 -12.15 -10.97 37.59
N ILE A 121 -13.26 -10.28 37.29
CA ILE A 121 -14.47 -10.21 38.13
C ILE A 121 -15.07 -11.61 38.33
N ALA A 122 -15.24 -12.37 37.25
CA ALA A 122 -15.75 -13.75 37.31
C ALA A 122 -14.85 -14.69 38.13
N GLU A 123 -13.52 -14.55 37.99
CA GLU A 123 -12.54 -15.35 38.73
C GLU A 123 -12.52 -14.99 40.23
N ASN A 124 -12.63 -13.70 40.57
CA ASN A 124 -12.27 -13.20 41.90
C ASN A 124 -13.45 -12.85 42.81
N VAL A 125 -14.67 -12.63 42.31
CA VAL A 125 -15.83 -12.21 43.13
C VAL A 125 -16.76 -13.41 43.44
N GLU A 126 -16.52 -14.05 44.59
CA GLU A 126 -17.23 -15.27 44.98
C GLU A 126 -18.74 -15.09 45.21
N GLY A 127 -19.53 -15.65 44.29
CA GLY A 127 -20.99 -15.53 44.32
C GLY A 127 -21.64 -14.83 43.14
N ILE A 128 -20.87 -14.43 42.12
CA ILE A 128 -21.43 -14.12 40.82
C ILE A 128 -21.75 -15.43 40.08
N ASP A 129 -22.90 -15.45 39.40
CA ASP A 129 -23.40 -16.54 38.56
C ASP A 129 -23.36 -16.23 37.06
N LEU A 130 -23.20 -14.96 36.69
CA LEU A 130 -23.06 -14.45 35.33
C LEU A 130 -22.40 -13.07 35.34
N VAL A 131 -21.43 -12.84 34.45
CA VAL A 131 -20.93 -11.49 34.13
C VAL A 131 -21.42 -11.08 32.73
N ILE A 132 -22.10 -9.95 32.65
CA ILE A 132 -22.46 -9.26 31.41
C ILE A 132 -21.63 -7.98 31.34
N GLY A 133 -20.85 -7.85 30.27
CA GLY A 133 -19.86 -6.77 30.12
C GLY A 133 -20.10 -5.83 28.95
N GLY A 134 -19.12 -4.95 28.73
CA GLY A 134 -19.09 -3.95 27.66
C GLY A 134 -17.71 -3.30 27.57
N HIS A 135 -17.65 -2.04 27.12
CA HIS A 135 -16.43 -1.25 26.89
C HIS A 135 -15.55 -1.74 25.72
N SER A 136 -15.03 -2.97 25.80
CA SER A 136 -14.08 -3.55 24.82
C SER A 136 -14.73 -4.08 23.53
N ASN A 137 -16.01 -3.78 23.30
CA ASN A 137 -16.80 -4.16 22.12
C ASN A 137 -16.66 -5.64 21.71
N THR A 138 -16.50 -6.56 22.68
CA THR A 138 -15.96 -7.89 22.38
C THR A 138 -17.00 -8.79 21.72
N PHE A 139 -16.64 -9.39 20.58
CA PHE A 139 -17.50 -10.34 19.89
C PHE A 139 -17.18 -11.78 20.31
N LEU A 140 -18.13 -12.39 21.03
CA LEU A 140 -18.07 -13.78 21.46
C LEU A 140 -19.11 -14.59 20.69
N TRP A 141 -18.72 -15.77 20.19
CA TRP A 141 -19.57 -16.58 19.30
C TRP A 141 -19.25 -18.08 19.36
N ASN A 142 -20.29 -18.92 19.25
CA ASN A 142 -20.16 -20.37 19.06
C ASN A 142 -20.60 -20.79 17.64
N GLY A 143 -19.73 -21.48 16.91
CA GLY A 143 -20.02 -22.05 15.59
C GLY A 143 -19.62 -21.12 14.43
N THR A 144 -20.24 -21.29 13.26
CA THR A 144 -20.03 -20.44 12.08
C THR A 144 -20.48 -19.01 12.39
N THR A 145 -19.66 -18.00 12.12
CA THR A 145 -20.04 -16.59 12.27
C THR A 145 -21.21 -16.23 11.34
N PRO A 146 -22.11 -15.31 11.75
CA PRO A 146 -23.24 -14.89 10.94
C PRO A 146 -22.89 -13.73 9.99
N ASP A 147 -21.74 -13.07 10.23
CA ASP A 147 -21.21 -11.93 9.48
C ASP A 147 -19.68 -11.89 9.68
N SER A 148 -19.07 -10.71 9.54
CA SER A 148 -17.66 -10.43 9.30
C SER A 148 -16.82 -10.09 10.54
N GLU A 149 -17.41 -9.99 11.73
CA GLU A 149 -16.68 -9.79 12.99
C GLU A 149 -15.78 -10.98 13.38
N ASP A 150 -14.54 -10.67 13.76
CA ASP A 150 -13.58 -11.64 14.32
C ASP A 150 -14.05 -12.17 15.68
N VAL A 151 -14.08 -13.50 15.85
CA VAL A 151 -14.50 -14.14 17.10
C VAL A 151 -13.35 -14.13 18.11
N GLN A 152 -13.52 -13.39 19.20
CA GLN A 152 -12.52 -13.24 20.26
C GLN A 152 -12.64 -14.31 21.36
N GLY A 153 -13.74 -15.06 21.41
CA GLY A 153 -13.95 -16.18 22.32
C GLY A 153 -15.32 -16.85 22.17
N PRO A 154 -15.57 -17.97 22.86
CA PRO A 154 -16.88 -18.63 22.88
C PRO A 154 -17.93 -17.80 23.66
N TYR A 155 -19.21 -18.03 23.37
CA TYR A 155 -20.34 -17.38 24.05
C TYR A 155 -21.16 -18.43 24.83
N PRO A 156 -21.21 -18.40 26.17
CA PRO A 156 -20.37 -17.61 27.06
C PRO A 156 -18.93 -18.11 27.09
N THR A 157 -18.01 -17.24 27.53
CA THR A 157 -16.67 -17.66 27.94
C THR A 157 -16.74 -18.11 29.39
N TYR A 158 -16.33 -19.35 29.68
CA TYR A 158 -16.35 -19.91 31.03
C TYR A 158 -15.06 -19.60 31.77
N VAL A 159 -15.17 -18.81 32.84
CA VAL A 159 -14.08 -18.51 33.77
C VAL A 159 -14.22 -19.41 35.00
N LYS A 160 -13.10 -19.92 35.52
CA LYS A 160 -13.10 -20.73 36.75
C LYS A 160 -12.75 -19.85 37.95
N GLN A 161 -13.72 -19.66 38.83
CA GLN A 161 -13.59 -18.92 40.07
C GLN A 161 -12.67 -19.61 41.08
N THR A 162 -12.11 -18.86 42.03
CA THR A 162 -11.33 -19.37 43.19
C THR A 162 -12.05 -20.48 43.95
N SER A 163 -13.37 -20.36 44.08
CA SER A 163 -14.29 -21.35 44.67
C SER A 163 -14.36 -22.68 43.92
N GLY A 164 -13.85 -22.73 42.67
CA GLY A 164 -13.97 -23.85 41.75
C GLY A 164 -15.19 -23.79 40.83
N LYS A 165 -16.14 -22.86 41.07
CA LYS A 165 -17.33 -22.64 40.24
C LYS A 165 -16.95 -22.14 38.85
N LEU A 166 -17.69 -22.58 37.83
CA LEU A 166 -17.59 -22.03 36.48
C LEU A 166 -18.59 -20.89 36.33
N VAL A 167 -18.09 -19.68 36.02
CA VAL A 167 -18.89 -18.47 35.83
C VAL A 167 -18.86 -18.10 34.34
N PRO A 168 -20.02 -17.99 33.67
CA PRO A 168 -20.12 -17.48 32.32
C PRO A 168 -19.85 -15.97 32.26
N VAL A 169 -19.09 -15.55 31.26
CA VAL A 169 -18.86 -14.16 30.87
C VAL A 169 -19.41 -13.94 29.46
N VAL A 170 -20.17 -12.86 29.24
CA VAL A 170 -20.73 -12.49 27.93
C VAL A 170 -20.54 -11.01 27.60
N GLN A 171 -20.19 -10.76 26.34
CA GLN A 171 -20.37 -9.49 25.64
C GLN A 171 -21.09 -9.76 24.31
N ALA A 172 -21.62 -8.71 23.67
CA ALA A 172 -22.42 -8.81 22.45
C ALA A 172 -21.98 -7.80 21.37
N TYR A 173 -20.66 -7.64 21.18
CA TYR A 173 -20.08 -6.66 20.26
C TYR A 173 -20.58 -5.22 20.56
N ALA A 174 -20.93 -4.43 19.54
CA ALA A 174 -21.23 -3.02 19.64
C ALA A 174 -22.34 -2.58 18.67
N TYR A 175 -22.63 -1.26 18.67
CA TYR A 175 -23.46 -0.55 17.68
C TYR A 175 -24.90 -1.07 17.53
N THR A 176 -25.41 -1.82 18.50
CA THR A 176 -26.68 -2.57 18.44
C THR A 176 -26.78 -3.57 17.27
N LYS A 177 -25.66 -3.96 16.64
CA LYS A 177 -25.64 -4.95 15.55
C LYS A 177 -26.12 -6.33 16.04
N TYR A 178 -25.83 -6.65 17.30
CA TYR A 178 -26.25 -7.89 17.93
C TYR A 178 -27.07 -7.65 19.20
N LEU A 179 -28.05 -8.54 19.44
CA LEU A 179 -28.76 -8.67 20.71
C LEU A 179 -28.22 -9.90 21.45
N GLY A 180 -27.49 -9.70 22.55
CA GLY A 180 -27.03 -10.79 23.40
C GLY A 180 -28.20 -11.63 23.94
N LYS A 181 -28.18 -12.94 23.68
CA LYS A 181 -29.22 -13.88 24.13
C LYS A 181 -28.59 -15.08 24.81
N LEU A 182 -28.94 -15.30 26.07
CA LEU A 182 -28.47 -16.42 26.87
C LEU A 182 -29.66 -17.09 27.58
N HIS A 183 -29.78 -18.41 27.45
CA HIS A 183 -30.70 -19.23 28.22
C HIS A 183 -29.91 -19.95 29.31
N MET A 184 -30.24 -19.70 30.58
CA MET A 184 -29.61 -20.36 31.73
C MET A 184 -30.67 -21.13 32.51
N LEU A 185 -30.36 -22.37 32.89
CA LEU A 185 -31.14 -23.18 33.80
C LEU A 185 -30.41 -23.26 35.15
N PHE A 186 -31.13 -22.97 36.23
CA PHE A 186 -30.62 -23.02 37.61
C PHE A 186 -31.29 -24.14 38.40
N ASP A 187 -30.61 -24.64 39.43
CA ASP A 187 -31.16 -25.59 40.39
C ASP A 187 -31.91 -24.90 41.56
N SER A 188 -32.34 -25.66 42.56
CA SER A 188 -33.05 -25.11 43.73
C SER A 188 -32.15 -24.34 44.71
N ASN A 189 -30.83 -24.40 44.56
CA ASN A 189 -29.86 -23.70 45.40
C ASN A 189 -29.45 -22.35 44.77
N GLY A 190 -29.54 -22.24 43.44
CA GLY A 190 -29.07 -21.10 42.65
C GLY A 190 -27.87 -21.43 41.75
N ASP A 191 -27.46 -22.70 41.68
CA ASP A 191 -26.32 -23.12 40.85
C ASP A 191 -26.76 -23.44 39.41
N VAL A 192 -25.89 -23.13 38.44
CA VAL A 192 -26.17 -23.29 37.01
C VAL A 192 -26.09 -24.76 36.60
N ILE A 193 -27.19 -25.30 36.07
CA ILE A 193 -27.29 -26.66 35.52
C ILE A 193 -26.81 -26.69 34.07
N SER A 194 -27.26 -25.73 33.25
CA SER A 194 -26.94 -25.66 31.83
C SER A 194 -27.10 -24.25 31.27
N ILE A 195 -26.35 -23.97 30.21
CA ILE A 195 -26.42 -22.73 29.45
C ILE A 195 -26.47 -23.05 27.95
N ASP A 196 -27.31 -22.34 27.21
CA ASP A 196 -27.34 -22.32 25.74
C ASP A 196 -27.53 -20.87 25.24
N GLY A 197 -26.99 -20.56 24.06
CA GLY A 197 -27.15 -19.23 23.47
C GLY A 197 -26.04 -18.82 22.51
N ASN A 198 -26.31 -17.70 21.86
CA ASN A 198 -25.42 -16.91 21.00
C ASN A 198 -26.06 -15.51 20.90
N PRO A 199 -25.30 -14.45 20.57
CA PRO A 199 -25.90 -13.18 20.13
C PRO A 199 -26.82 -13.40 18.91
N ILE A 200 -27.88 -12.61 18.77
CA ILE A 200 -28.73 -12.58 17.58
C ILE A 200 -28.27 -11.42 16.71
N LEU A 201 -27.88 -11.69 15.46
CA LEU A 201 -27.64 -10.64 14.46
C LEU A 201 -28.96 -9.92 14.15
N LEU A 202 -28.99 -8.59 14.26
CA LEU A 202 -30.17 -7.78 13.97
C LEU A 202 -30.19 -7.36 12.49
N ASP A 203 -30.30 -8.34 11.60
CA ASP A 203 -30.37 -8.16 10.15
C ASP A 203 -31.80 -7.87 9.63
N ASN A 204 -31.95 -7.84 8.31
CA ASN A 204 -33.21 -7.60 7.62
C ASN A 204 -34.24 -8.76 7.70
N SER A 205 -33.89 -9.90 8.30
CA SER A 205 -34.84 -10.99 8.59
C SER A 205 -35.73 -10.66 9.80
N ILE A 206 -35.28 -9.76 10.68
CA ILE A 206 -36.04 -9.32 11.86
C ILE A 206 -36.88 -8.09 11.49
N PRO A 207 -38.23 -8.17 11.58
CA PRO A 207 -39.09 -7.06 11.22
C PRO A 207 -39.00 -5.92 12.25
N GLN A 208 -38.85 -4.69 11.75
CA GLN A 208 -38.81 -3.48 12.58
C GLN A 208 -40.16 -3.23 13.28
N ASP A 209 -40.11 -2.87 14.58
CA ASP A 209 -41.29 -2.47 15.35
C ASP A 209 -41.92 -1.20 14.74
N SER A 210 -43.18 -1.29 14.31
CA SER A 210 -43.86 -0.21 13.59
C SER A 210 -44.22 1.01 14.43
N GLU A 211 -44.10 0.96 15.76
CA GLU A 211 -44.24 2.11 16.64
C GLU A 211 -42.89 2.80 16.84
N ILE A 212 -41.83 2.02 17.08
CA ILE A 212 -40.46 2.54 17.17
C ILE A 212 -40.04 3.19 15.84
N LEU A 213 -40.35 2.58 14.69
CA LEU A 213 -40.08 3.16 13.38
C LEU A 213 -40.76 4.52 13.20
N LYS A 214 -41.99 4.73 13.69
CA LYS A 214 -42.67 6.04 13.64
C LYS A 214 -42.02 7.10 14.55
N ILE A 215 -41.29 6.68 15.58
CA ILE A 215 -40.49 7.58 16.43
C ILE A 215 -39.20 7.94 15.69
N VAL A 216 -38.50 6.98 15.09
CA VAL A 216 -37.31 7.22 14.27
C VAL A 216 -37.63 8.16 13.10
N GLU A 217 -38.68 7.86 12.31
CA GLU A 217 -39.11 8.68 11.17
C GLU A 217 -39.49 10.12 11.55
N ARG A 218 -39.91 10.38 12.80
CA ARG A 218 -40.20 11.76 13.26
C ARG A 218 -38.97 12.64 13.32
N TYR A 219 -37.83 12.09 13.70
CA TYR A 219 -36.56 12.82 13.80
C TYR A 219 -35.69 12.63 12.55
N ARG A 220 -36.01 11.65 11.70
CA ARG A 220 -35.23 11.26 10.53
C ARG A 220 -34.96 12.43 9.58
N SER A 221 -35.94 13.29 9.29
CA SER A 221 -35.73 14.46 8.42
C SER A 221 -34.64 15.39 8.93
N ASP A 222 -34.61 15.63 10.24
CA ASP A 222 -33.79 16.67 10.86
C ASP A 222 -32.36 16.15 11.06
N VAL A 223 -32.23 14.86 11.39
CA VAL A 223 -30.94 14.15 11.38
C VAL A 223 -30.39 14.07 9.95
N VAL A 224 -31.18 13.60 8.97
CA VAL A 224 -30.76 13.46 7.56
C VAL A 224 -30.26 14.79 6.98
N ASN A 225 -30.99 15.89 7.19
CA ASN A 225 -30.58 17.21 6.72
C ASN A 225 -29.24 17.70 7.30
N ILE A 226 -28.83 17.18 8.47
CA ILE A 226 -27.53 17.48 9.10
C ILE A 226 -26.46 16.47 8.66
N THR A 227 -26.79 15.17 8.61
CA THR A 227 -25.81 14.12 8.34
C THR A 227 -25.46 13.97 6.87
N GLU A 228 -26.41 14.15 5.94
CA GLU A 228 -26.17 14.02 4.49
C GLU A 228 -25.54 15.27 3.85
N GLU A 229 -25.18 16.30 4.63
CA GLU A 229 -24.43 17.46 4.13
C GLU A 229 -23.06 17.00 3.59
N VAL A 230 -22.89 16.99 2.26
CA VAL A 230 -21.60 16.65 1.62
C VAL A 230 -20.60 17.78 1.85
N ILE A 231 -19.59 17.50 2.68
CA ILE A 231 -18.52 18.44 3.05
C ILE A 231 -17.38 18.39 2.03
N GLY A 232 -17.09 17.22 1.49
CA GLY A 232 -15.97 16.99 0.59
C GLY A 232 -15.97 15.59 0.00
N ASN A 233 -14.81 15.07 -0.36
CA ASN A 233 -14.63 13.68 -0.77
C ASN A 233 -13.19 13.20 -0.55
N THR A 234 -13.05 11.89 -0.34
CA THR A 234 -11.76 11.18 -0.35
C THR A 234 -11.57 10.45 -1.68
N SER A 235 -10.36 10.01 -2.00
CA SER A 235 -10.09 8.96 -3.00
C SER A 235 -9.24 7.82 -2.45
N VAL A 236 -9.18 7.69 -1.12
CA VAL A 236 -8.61 6.58 -0.36
C VAL A 236 -9.55 6.21 0.79
N VAL A 237 -9.45 4.99 1.32
CA VAL A 237 -10.00 4.68 2.65
C VAL A 237 -9.30 5.57 3.67
N LEU A 238 -10.06 6.25 4.52
CA LEU A 238 -9.53 7.04 5.64
C LEU A 238 -9.62 6.16 6.89
N ASP A 239 -8.54 5.42 7.17
CA ASP A 239 -8.41 4.50 8.30
C ASP A 239 -8.36 5.29 9.61
N GLY A 240 -9.43 5.19 10.40
CA GLY A 240 -9.52 5.73 11.76
C GLY A 240 -9.35 4.67 12.84
N LEU A 241 -9.59 3.39 12.52
CA LEU A 241 -9.59 2.29 13.50
C LEU A 241 -8.18 1.96 14.00
N SER A 242 -7.15 2.24 13.21
CA SER A 242 -5.77 1.98 13.61
C SER A 242 -5.06 3.11 14.35
N CYS A 243 -5.72 4.26 14.49
CA CYS A 243 -5.14 5.47 15.09
C CYS A 243 -4.74 5.33 16.57
N GLN A 244 -5.16 4.26 17.24
CA GLN A 244 -4.86 3.97 18.65
C GLN A 244 -3.55 3.19 18.85
N TYR A 245 -2.93 2.67 17.77
CA TYR A 245 -1.71 1.85 17.89
C TYR A 245 -0.69 1.99 16.75
N LYS A 246 -0.96 2.80 15.72
CA LYS A 246 0.03 3.20 14.70
C LYS A 246 -0.37 4.54 14.07
N GLU A 247 0.52 5.10 13.26
CA GLU A 247 0.18 6.17 12.33
C GLU A 247 -0.99 5.75 11.41
N CYS A 248 -1.98 6.63 11.26
CA CYS A 248 -3.18 6.40 10.47
C CYS A 248 -3.47 7.59 9.54
N ASN A 249 -3.93 7.33 8.33
CA ASN A 249 -4.03 8.39 7.31
C ASN A 249 -5.19 9.39 7.58
N LEU A 250 -6.24 8.99 8.32
CA LEU A 250 -7.27 9.90 8.82
C LEU A 250 -6.76 10.81 9.95
N GLY A 251 -5.92 10.29 10.84
CA GLY A 251 -5.30 11.06 11.93
C GLY A 251 -4.37 12.15 11.40
N ASN A 252 -3.52 11.81 10.44
CA ASN A 252 -2.68 12.78 9.73
C ASN A 252 -3.54 13.88 9.08
N LEU A 253 -4.63 13.51 8.40
CA LEU A 253 -5.56 14.47 7.78
C LEU A 253 -6.19 15.44 8.80
N ILE A 254 -6.64 14.94 9.95
CA ILE A 254 -7.25 15.78 11.00
C ILE A 254 -6.20 16.73 11.59
N ALA A 255 -4.99 16.22 11.91
CA ALA A 255 -3.92 17.05 12.44
C ALA A 255 -3.41 18.11 11.43
N ASP A 256 -3.30 17.76 10.14
CA ASP A 256 -2.98 18.73 9.08
C ASP A 256 -4.10 19.77 8.91
N ALA A 257 -5.37 19.37 9.00
CA ALA A 257 -6.50 20.30 8.96
C ALA A 257 -6.49 21.30 10.13
N MET A 258 -6.11 20.85 11.33
CA MET A 258 -5.94 21.71 12.52
C MET A 258 -4.86 22.78 12.29
N VAL A 259 -3.68 22.42 11.76
CA VAL A 259 -2.62 23.39 11.42
C VAL A 259 -3.05 24.29 10.26
N TYR A 260 -3.70 23.74 9.24
CA TYR A 260 -4.11 24.50 8.06
C TYR A 260 -5.14 25.58 8.39
N HIS A 261 -6.20 25.25 9.15
CA HIS A 261 -7.19 26.26 9.57
C HIS A 261 -6.49 27.38 10.35
N TYR A 262 -5.69 27.04 11.37
CA TYR A 262 -5.01 28.03 12.19
C TYR A 262 -4.07 28.93 11.38
N ALA A 263 -3.23 28.35 10.52
CA ALA A 263 -2.33 29.12 9.65
C ALA A 263 -3.09 30.00 8.63
N SER A 264 -4.26 29.55 8.14
CA SER A 264 -5.07 30.32 7.18
C SER A 264 -5.74 31.57 7.78
N GLU A 265 -5.99 31.58 9.10
CA GLU A 265 -6.51 32.76 9.82
C GLU A 265 -5.39 33.61 10.48
N TYR A 266 -4.16 33.11 10.50
CA TYR A 266 -3.01 33.75 11.13
C TYR A 266 -2.59 35.06 10.44
N LYS A 267 -2.19 36.06 11.23
CA LYS A 267 -1.88 37.44 10.77
C LYS A 267 -0.57 37.99 11.34
N GLY A 268 0.31 37.11 11.80
CA GLY A 268 1.67 37.47 12.22
C GLY A 268 2.61 37.67 11.04
N TYR A 269 3.91 37.76 11.34
CA TYR A 269 4.95 38.00 10.33
C TYR A 269 5.36 36.72 9.57
N TYR A 270 5.29 35.57 10.23
CA TYR A 270 5.59 34.26 9.66
C TYR A 270 4.32 33.50 9.28
N TRP A 271 4.45 32.37 8.58
CA TRP A 271 3.33 31.57 8.08
C TRP A 271 2.38 31.04 9.17
N THR A 272 2.89 30.84 10.40
CA THR A 272 2.13 30.54 11.62
C THR A 272 3.03 30.81 12.83
N ASP A 273 2.47 30.86 14.05
CA ASP A 273 3.23 30.58 15.28
C ASP A 273 2.86 29.24 15.95
N ALA A 274 1.86 28.51 15.45
CA ALA A 274 1.53 27.14 15.85
C ALA A 274 1.66 26.19 14.64
N PRO A 275 2.85 25.61 14.40
CA PRO A 275 3.13 24.77 13.23
C PRO A 275 2.92 23.27 13.50
N VAL A 276 2.50 22.92 14.72
CA VAL A 276 2.31 21.54 15.20
C VAL A 276 0.87 21.37 15.66
N ALA A 277 0.25 20.25 15.30
CA ALA A 277 -1.01 19.79 15.88
C ALA A 277 -0.88 18.34 16.35
N ILE A 278 -1.66 17.98 17.37
CA ILE A 278 -1.83 16.61 17.84
C ILE A 278 -3.31 16.29 18.04
N ILE A 279 -3.69 15.04 17.79
CA ILE A 279 -4.95 14.44 18.23
C ILE A 279 -4.67 13.00 18.66
N GLN A 280 -5.31 12.53 19.74
CA GLN A 280 -5.10 11.20 20.27
C GLN A 280 -6.07 10.18 19.66
N GLY A 281 -5.63 8.94 19.47
CA GLY A 281 -6.38 7.89 18.80
C GLY A 281 -7.71 7.56 19.49
N GLY A 282 -7.81 7.78 20.81
CA GLY A 282 -9.07 7.69 21.55
C GLY A 282 -10.13 8.66 21.03
N GLY A 283 -9.73 9.81 20.50
CA GLY A 283 -10.60 10.83 19.90
C GLY A 283 -11.09 10.52 18.48
N ILE A 284 -10.51 9.52 17.80
CA ILE A 284 -10.86 9.11 16.43
C ILE A 284 -11.64 7.80 16.51
N ARG A 285 -12.95 7.83 16.24
CA ARG A 285 -13.90 6.76 16.60
C ARG A 285 -14.32 5.83 15.45
N SER A 286 -14.07 6.22 14.21
CA SER A 286 -14.44 5.45 13.01
C SER A 286 -13.48 5.74 11.85
N SER A 287 -13.45 4.86 10.86
CA SER A 287 -12.94 5.16 9.52
C SER A 287 -13.99 5.90 8.68
N ILE A 288 -13.56 6.58 7.61
CA ILE A 288 -14.44 7.13 6.56
C ILE A 288 -14.12 6.47 5.21
N ALA A 289 -15.18 6.22 4.43
CA ALA A 289 -15.18 5.41 3.21
C ALA A 289 -14.83 3.95 3.46
N ASN A 290 -15.84 3.08 3.32
CA ASN A 290 -15.71 1.62 3.33
C ASN A 290 -15.29 1.05 1.96
N THR A 291 -14.90 1.90 1.01
CA THR A 291 -14.38 1.53 -0.31
C THR A 291 -13.30 2.51 -0.80
N LYS A 292 -12.33 2.05 -1.61
CA LYS A 292 -11.31 2.86 -2.30
C LYS A 292 -11.88 3.72 -3.44
N LEU A 293 -13.21 3.90 -3.55
CA LEU A 293 -13.82 4.78 -4.54
C LEU A 293 -13.64 6.27 -4.16
N ARG A 294 -14.04 7.18 -5.06
CA ARG A 294 -14.16 8.61 -4.71
C ARG A 294 -15.44 8.82 -3.89
N THR A 295 -15.36 8.51 -2.60
CA THR A 295 -16.49 8.57 -1.67
C THR A 295 -16.69 10.00 -1.17
N ASN A 296 -17.94 10.49 -1.20
CA ASN A 296 -18.32 11.75 -0.57
C ASN A 296 -18.10 11.65 0.93
N ILE A 297 -17.40 12.63 1.50
CA ILE A 297 -17.31 12.79 2.95
C ILE A 297 -18.48 13.67 3.35
N THR A 298 -19.45 13.07 4.03
CA THR A 298 -20.57 13.79 4.61
C THR A 298 -20.22 14.31 6.01
N LYS A 299 -21.03 15.22 6.51
CA LYS A 299 -20.95 15.69 7.90
C LYS A 299 -21.32 14.60 8.90
N GLY A 300 -22.19 13.67 8.51
CA GLY A 300 -22.50 12.46 9.28
C GLY A 300 -21.27 11.56 9.45
N ASP A 301 -20.49 11.35 8.39
CA ASP A 301 -19.23 10.60 8.47
C ASP A 301 -18.26 11.26 9.46
N LEU A 302 -18.07 12.59 9.36
CA LEU A 302 -17.16 13.32 10.23
C LEU A 302 -17.61 13.35 11.70
N LEU A 303 -18.92 13.45 11.96
CA LEU A 303 -19.49 13.28 13.30
C LEU A 303 -19.31 11.85 13.83
N GLY A 304 -19.33 10.83 12.97
CA GLY A 304 -19.00 9.45 13.33
C GLY A 304 -17.53 9.22 13.69
N VAL A 305 -16.61 10.07 13.20
CA VAL A 305 -15.19 10.05 13.56
C VAL A 305 -14.91 10.86 14.82
N MET A 306 -15.44 12.08 14.90
CA MET A 306 -15.20 13.06 15.96
C MET A 306 -16.55 13.46 16.61
N PRO A 307 -17.13 12.61 17.47
CA PRO A 307 -18.47 12.81 18.03
C PRO A 307 -18.50 13.73 19.27
N PHE A 308 -17.36 14.22 19.75
CA PHE A 308 -17.23 14.89 21.05
C PHE A 308 -17.36 16.42 20.96
N ASP A 309 -18.11 17.02 21.88
CA ASP A 309 -18.26 18.48 22.00
C ASP A 309 -17.06 19.12 22.73
N GLY A 310 -15.91 19.17 22.04
CA GLY A 310 -14.71 19.89 22.47
C GLY A 310 -14.47 21.21 21.72
N ILE A 311 -13.41 21.93 22.07
CA ILE A 311 -12.82 23.01 21.27
C ILE A 311 -11.32 22.80 21.07
N LEU A 312 -10.76 23.41 20.02
CA LEU A 312 -9.30 23.46 19.89
C LEU A 312 -8.70 24.57 20.77
N VAL A 313 -7.49 24.30 21.25
CA VAL A 313 -6.65 25.27 21.96
C VAL A 313 -5.24 25.23 21.38
N THR A 314 -4.53 26.36 21.42
CA THR A 314 -3.05 26.32 21.33
C THR A 314 -2.47 26.23 22.74
N VAL A 315 -1.44 25.40 22.93
CA VAL A 315 -0.76 25.20 24.22
C VAL A 315 0.71 25.50 24.06
N LYS A 316 1.24 26.38 24.92
CA LYS A 316 2.66 26.78 24.89
C LYS A 316 3.45 25.90 25.86
N MET A 317 4.32 25.05 25.31
CA MET A 317 5.10 24.07 26.07
C MET A 317 6.59 24.13 25.69
N ASN A 318 7.49 23.67 26.56
CA ASN A 318 8.90 23.51 26.18
C ASN A 318 9.13 22.13 25.51
N GLY A 319 10.26 21.96 24.84
CA GLY A 319 10.62 20.69 24.19
C GLY A 319 10.70 19.50 25.15
N SER A 320 11.00 19.73 26.43
CA SER A 320 10.98 18.67 27.45
C SER A 320 9.56 18.13 27.70
N THR A 321 8.57 19.02 27.77
CA THR A 321 7.15 18.63 27.86
C THR A 321 6.66 17.99 26.55
N LEU A 322 7.11 18.47 25.38
CA LEU A 322 6.79 17.86 24.08
C LEU A 322 7.33 16.42 23.98
N LEU A 323 8.59 16.19 24.40
CA LEU A 323 9.16 14.85 24.49
C LEU A 323 8.40 13.97 25.51
N GLN A 324 8.01 14.53 26.67
CA GLN A 324 7.23 13.82 27.68
C GLN A 324 5.80 13.46 27.22
N MET A 325 5.19 14.30 26.38
CA MET A 325 3.93 14.03 25.67
C MET A 325 4.09 12.83 24.72
N LEU A 326 5.12 12.83 23.87
CA LEU A 326 5.40 11.72 22.95
C LEU A 326 5.70 10.41 23.70
N GLU A 327 6.45 10.48 24.80
CA GLU A 327 6.68 9.36 25.72
C GLU A 327 5.40 8.82 26.37
N HIS A 328 4.44 9.69 26.68
CA HIS A 328 3.15 9.31 27.27
C HIS A 328 2.24 8.61 26.25
N GLY A 329 2.17 9.10 25.01
CA GLY A 329 1.35 8.50 23.94
C GLY A 329 1.79 7.09 23.49
N VAL A 330 2.96 6.63 23.93
CA VAL A 330 3.38 5.22 23.79
C VAL A 330 3.67 4.55 25.13
N SER A 331 3.20 5.12 26.25
CA SER A 331 3.56 4.64 27.59
C SER A 331 2.88 3.32 27.96
N ASN A 332 1.61 3.16 27.61
CA ASN A 332 0.79 1.96 27.88
C ASN A 332 0.65 1.03 26.67
N TYR A 333 1.41 1.28 25.59
CA TYR A 333 1.31 0.55 24.32
C TYR A 333 1.37 -0.98 24.48
N ASP A 334 0.27 -1.66 24.15
CA ASP A 334 0.13 -3.11 24.02
C ASP A 334 -0.46 -3.44 22.62
N PRO A 335 -0.02 -4.52 21.94
CA PRO A 335 -0.58 -4.94 20.65
C PRO A 335 -1.88 -5.78 20.74
N LEU A 336 -2.44 -6.02 21.94
CA LEU A 336 -3.66 -6.78 22.18
C LEU A 336 -4.78 -5.95 22.84
N ASP A 337 -4.44 -4.83 23.46
CA ASP A 337 -5.36 -3.87 24.05
C ASP A 337 -4.88 -2.45 23.70
N TYR A 338 -5.78 -1.60 23.21
CA TYR A 338 -5.42 -0.36 22.52
C TYR A 338 -5.96 0.88 23.28
N PRO A 339 -5.25 1.35 24.32
CA PRO A 339 -5.66 2.54 25.05
C PRO A 339 -5.56 3.81 24.20
N GLY A 340 -6.34 4.82 24.55
CA GLY A 340 -6.59 5.98 23.69
C GLY A 340 -5.42 6.95 23.47
N GLU A 341 -4.29 6.80 24.16
CA GLU A 341 -3.31 7.89 24.28
C GLU A 341 -2.45 8.11 23.03
N PHE A 342 -2.40 7.17 22.08
CA PHE A 342 -1.50 7.24 20.92
C PHE A 342 -1.75 8.48 20.06
N LEU A 343 -0.71 9.29 19.81
CA LEU A 343 -0.86 10.56 19.09
C LEU A 343 -0.70 10.40 17.58
N GLN A 344 -1.71 10.89 16.86
CA GLN A 344 -1.61 11.30 15.46
C GLN A 344 -1.15 12.77 15.44
N VAL A 345 -0.27 13.12 14.50
CA VAL A 345 0.46 14.41 14.56
C VAL A 345 0.57 15.08 13.19
N SER A 346 0.64 16.41 13.20
CA SER A 346 1.13 17.21 12.08
C SER A 346 2.26 18.10 12.58
N GLY A 347 3.33 18.25 11.80
CA GLY A 347 4.47 19.08 12.18
C GLY A 347 5.42 18.45 13.20
N ILE A 348 5.26 17.16 13.54
CA ILE A 348 6.24 16.35 14.29
C ILE A 348 6.65 15.15 13.44
N HIS A 349 7.95 14.84 13.42
CA HIS A 349 8.44 13.49 13.12
C HIS A 349 8.96 12.87 14.43
N VAL A 350 8.58 11.61 14.72
CA VAL A 350 9.00 10.91 15.94
C VAL A 350 9.41 9.47 15.63
N VAL A 351 10.45 8.99 16.30
CA VAL A 351 10.92 7.60 16.21
C VAL A 351 10.86 6.97 17.60
N PHE A 352 10.14 5.86 17.71
CA PHE A 352 9.98 5.11 18.96
C PHE A 352 10.75 3.78 18.95
N ASP A 353 11.21 3.35 20.12
CA ASP A 353 11.69 1.99 20.41
C ASP A 353 10.88 1.40 21.57
N LEU A 354 9.76 0.77 21.23
CA LEU A 354 8.78 0.21 22.18
C LEU A 354 9.37 -0.90 23.08
N ARG A 355 10.55 -1.44 22.74
CA ARG A 355 11.30 -2.42 23.55
C ARG A 355 11.93 -1.79 24.80
N LYS A 356 12.10 -0.46 24.82
CA LYS A 356 12.55 0.25 26.01
C LYS A 356 11.42 0.34 27.04
N PRO A 357 11.76 0.52 28.34
CA PRO A 357 10.77 0.78 29.38
C PRO A 357 9.84 1.93 29.02
N SER A 358 8.60 1.87 29.51
CA SER A 358 7.64 2.97 29.42
C SER A 358 8.26 4.28 29.91
N ARG A 359 7.99 5.39 29.22
CA ARG A 359 8.60 6.72 29.45
C ARG A 359 10.11 6.79 29.18
N SER A 360 10.62 5.93 28.31
CA SER A 360 11.97 6.04 27.71
C SER A 360 12.00 5.53 26.26
N ARG A 361 10.85 5.49 25.58
CA ARG A 361 10.61 4.92 24.25
C ARG A 361 10.95 5.87 23.10
N VAL A 362 11.03 7.18 23.30
CA VAL A 362 11.43 8.13 22.24
C VAL A 362 12.93 7.99 21.95
N ILE A 363 13.27 7.86 20.67
CA ILE A 363 14.65 7.81 20.14
C ILE A 363 15.05 9.13 19.50
N LYS A 364 14.12 9.73 18.75
CA LYS A 364 14.29 11.00 18.05
C LYS A 364 12.93 11.69 17.98
N ALA A 365 12.92 13.01 18.14
CA ALA A 365 11.77 13.84 17.79
C ALA A 365 12.25 15.11 17.08
N GLU A 366 11.58 15.48 16.00
CA GLU A 366 11.82 16.70 15.24
C GLU A 366 10.50 17.45 15.07
N ALA A 367 10.52 18.77 15.19
CA ALA A 367 9.36 19.63 15.04
C ALA A 367 9.56 20.64 13.89
N ARG A 368 8.47 20.92 13.18
CA ARG A 368 8.37 21.90 12.09
C ARG A 368 8.49 23.31 12.65
N CYS A 369 9.32 24.16 12.04
CA CYS A 369 9.51 25.54 12.49
C CYS A 369 8.29 26.42 12.18
N ALA A 370 7.97 27.34 13.09
CA ALA A 370 6.95 28.38 12.89
C ALA A 370 7.58 29.67 12.33
N SER A 371 8.59 30.19 13.06
CA SER A 371 9.30 31.43 12.73
C SER A 371 10.38 31.22 11.66
N CYS A 372 9.97 30.82 10.46
CA CYS A 372 10.83 30.54 9.32
C CYS A 372 10.10 30.81 8.00
N ASP A 373 10.83 31.22 6.96
CA ASP A 373 10.25 31.56 5.66
C ASP A 373 9.87 30.31 4.83
N ILE A 374 10.54 29.19 5.09
CA ILE A 374 10.26 27.87 4.51
C ILE A 374 10.11 26.87 5.66
N PRO A 375 8.95 26.20 5.82
CA PRO A 375 8.74 25.22 6.88
C PRO A 375 9.70 24.04 6.76
N THR A 376 10.53 23.85 7.78
CA THR A 376 11.54 22.79 7.88
C THR A 376 11.50 22.14 9.26
N TYR A 377 11.93 20.88 9.32
CA TYR A 377 11.99 20.11 10.57
C TYR A 377 13.35 20.27 11.25
N SER A 378 13.34 20.33 12.58
CA SER A 378 14.56 20.37 13.40
C SER A 378 14.37 19.63 14.72
N GLU A 379 15.44 19.06 15.27
CA GLU A 379 15.41 18.28 16.52
C GLU A 379 14.79 19.08 17.69
N VAL A 380 13.93 18.42 18.47
CA VAL A 380 13.21 19.04 19.60
C VAL A 380 14.18 19.40 20.71
N LYS A 381 14.32 20.70 21.00
CA LYS A 381 15.24 21.22 22.01
C LYS A 381 14.53 21.42 23.34
N HIS A 382 15.06 20.81 24.40
CA HIS A 382 14.48 20.77 25.75
C HIS A 382 13.91 22.10 26.28
N ASP A 383 14.60 23.22 26.03
CA ASP A 383 14.25 24.55 26.53
C ASP A 383 13.55 25.44 25.49
N GLN A 384 13.46 25.01 24.22
CA GLN A 384 12.77 25.76 23.18
C GLN A 384 11.26 25.66 23.41
N ILE A 385 10.54 26.78 23.25
CA ILE A 385 9.08 26.83 23.30
C ILE A 385 8.48 26.43 21.95
N TYR A 386 7.45 25.59 22.01
CA TYR A 386 6.63 25.15 20.89
C TYR A 386 5.17 25.47 21.24
N ASN A 387 4.43 26.05 20.29
CA ASN A 387 2.97 26.17 20.37
C ASN A 387 2.37 24.96 19.63
N VAL A 388 1.56 24.17 20.34
CA VAL A 388 0.92 22.95 19.81
C VAL A 388 -0.59 23.12 19.82
N ILE A 389 -1.25 22.84 18.70
CA ILE A 389 -2.71 22.81 18.60
C ILE A 389 -3.21 21.44 19.07
N MET A 390 -4.20 21.41 19.96
CA MET A 390 -4.81 20.17 20.47
C MET A 390 -6.25 20.42 20.91
N THR A 391 -6.98 19.34 21.19
CA THR A 391 -8.30 19.42 21.85
C THR A 391 -8.17 19.94 23.27
N ASP A 392 -9.18 20.65 23.76
CA ASP A 392 -9.20 21.12 25.16
C ASP A 392 -9.32 19.97 26.16
N PHE A 393 -9.88 18.82 25.75
CA PHE A 393 -9.80 17.55 26.46
C PHE A 393 -8.34 17.15 26.77
N LEU A 394 -7.48 17.12 25.75
CA LEU A 394 -6.05 16.85 25.94
C LEU A 394 -5.41 17.92 26.82
N ALA A 395 -5.63 19.21 26.57
CA ALA A 395 -5.02 20.28 27.37
C ALA A 395 -5.45 20.27 28.85
N LYS A 396 -6.66 19.80 29.15
CA LYS A 396 -7.17 19.52 30.51
C LYS A 396 -6.59 18.23 31.10
N GLY A 397 -5.78 17.47 30.37
CA GLY A 397 -5.11 16.24 30.78
C GLY A 397 -6.00 14.99 30.79
N GLY A 398 -6.94 14.90 29.85
CA GLY A 398 -7.59 13.64 29.46
C GLY A 398 -6.59 12.64 28.85
N ASP A 399 -6.97 11.37 28.72
CA ASP A 399 -6.12 10.25 28.28
C ASP A 399 -4.73 10.24 28.95
N GLY A 400 -4.70 10.60 30.23
CA GLY A 400 -3.48 10.61 31.04
C GLY A 400 -2.48 11.75 30.77
N TYR A 401 -2.79 12.74 29.92
CA TYR A 401 -1.88 13.84 29.57
C TYR A 401 -1.70 14.90 30.67
N TRP A 402 -1.35 14.46 31.89
CA TRP A 402 -1.18 15.28 33.08
C TRP A 402 -0.16 16.41 32.93
N MET A 403 0.82 16.29 32.03
CA MET A 403 1.88 17.27 31.80
C MET A 403 1.40 18.57 31.12
N PHE A 404 0.18 18.59 30.60
CA PHE A 404 -0.44 19.81 30.07
C PHE A 404 -1.17 20.64 31.15
N LYS A 405 -1.49 20.05 32.32
CA LYS A 405 -2.26 20.71 33.38
C LYS A 405 -1.51 21.92 33.93
N GLY A 406 -2.06 23.12 33.68
CA GLY A 406 -1.51 24.40 34.14
C GLY A 406 -0.54 25.07 33.16
N LEU A 407 -0.37 24.53 31.94
CA LEU A 407 0.29 25.26 30.86
C LEU A 407 -0.57 26.42 30.35
N SER A 408 0.06 27.37 29.64
CA SER A 408 -0.66 28.47 29.01
C SER A 408 -1.44 27.98 27.79
N THR A 409 -2.77 28.04 27.88
CA THR A 409 -3.70 27.70 26.79
C THR A 409 -4.32 28.96 26.18
N GLU A 410 -4.54 28.97 24.87
CA GLU A 410 -5.32 30.00 24.17
C GLU A 410 -6.43 29.32 23.36
N SER A 411 -7.69 29.63 23.66
CA SER A 411 -8.86 28.97 23.07
C SER A 411 -9.18 29.48 21.67
N LEU A 412 -9.39 28.54 20.75
CA LEU A 412 -9.89 28.82 19.41
C LEU A 412 -11.43 28.83 19.41
N ASN A 413 -12.02 29.54 18.45
CA ASN A 413 -13.47 29.65 18.27
C ASN A 413 -14.06 28.52 17.40
N TYR A 414 -13.33 27.41 17.27
CA TYR A 414 -13.69 26.23 16.48
C TYR A 414 -13.05 24.96 17.06
N ASN A 415 -13.54 23.80 16.62
CA ASN A 415 -13.06 22.48 17.02
C ASN A 415 -12.44 21.71 15.84
N GLU A 416 -11.91 20.51 16.10
CA GLU A 416 -11.29 19.60 15.14
C GLU A 416 -12.23 19.22 13.99
N LEU A 417 -13.52 19.04 14.29
CA LEU A 417 -14.57 18.82 13.28
C LEU A 417 -14.70 20.03 12.35
N ALA A 418 -14.78 21.25 12.88
CA ALA A 418 -14.88 22.47 12.10
C ALA A 418 -13.60 22.75 11.27
N ALA A 419 -12.42 22.51 11.82
CA ALA A 419 -11.14 22.62 11.10
C ALA A 419 -11.05 21.58 9.96
N THR A 420 -11.48 20.35 10.20
CA THR A 420 -11.55 19.29 9.19
C THR A 420 -12.57 19.62 8.09
N ILE A 421 -13.74 20.15 8.45
CA ILE A 421 -14.75 20.65 7.49
C ILE A 421 -14.17 21.79 6.64
N TYR A 422 -13.45 22.73 7.24
CA TYR A 422 -12.80 23.83 6.53
C TYR A 422 -11.75 23.32 5.54
N TYR A 423 -10.85 22.42 5.99
CA TYR A 423 -9.82 21.82 5.15
C TYR A 423 -10.40 21.01 3.97
N LEU A 424 -11.37 20.13 4.22
CA LEU A 424 -11.98 19.28 3.21
C LEU A 424 -12.74 20.05 2.13
N ARG A 425 -13.40 21.16 2.50
CA ARG A 425 -14.06 22.07 1.54
C ARG A 425 -13.08 22.77 0.60
N GLN A 426 -11.78 22.84 0.94
CA GLN A 426 -10.72 23.39 0.08
C GLN A 426 -9.92 22.30 -0.66
N HIS A 427 -9.76 21.10 -0.07
CA HIS A 427 -8.81 20.06 -0.55
C HIS A 427 -9.47 18.74 -0.99
N SER A 428 -10.66 18.79 -1.60
CA SER A 428 -11.35 17.60 -2.12
C SER A 428 -10.97 17.30 -3.59
N PRO A 429 -10.40 16.13 -3.93
CA PRO A 429 -10.29 14.92 -3.11
C PRO A 429 -9.00 14.81 -2.29
N VAL A 430 -9.12 14.29 -1.06
CA VAL A 430 -7.97 13.94 -0.20
C VAL A 430 -7.41 12.54 -0.51
N ILE A 431 -6.09 12.37 -0.36
CA ILE A 431 -5.32 11.13 -0.67
C ILE A 431 -4.11 10.83 0.28
N PRO A 432 -4.24 10.91 1.63
CA PRO A 432 -3.11 10.62 2.54
C PRO A 432 -2.72 9.12 2.54
N ALA A 433 -1.41 8.81 2.60
CA ALA A 433 -0.87 7.44 2.39
C ALA A 433 0.48 7.16 3.11
N VAL A 434 1.06 5.97 2.91
CA VAL A 434 2.29 5.39 3.53
C VAL A 434 3.07 4.55 2.46
N GLU A 435 4.26 4.00 2.77
CA GLU A 435 5.01 2.88 2.12
C GLU A 435 5.51 2.92 0.63
N GLY A 436 6.52 2.08 0.28
CA GLY A 436 7.14 1.78 -1.05
C GLY A 436 8.70 1.80 -1.00
N ARG A 437 9.55 2.02 -2.04
CA ARG A 437 9.57 1.73 -3.51
C ARG A 437 11.04 1.70 -4.04
N SER A 438 11.32 1.81 -5.35
CA SER A 438 12.67 1.92 -5.97
C SER A 438 12.59 2.61 -7.35
N LEU A 439 13.71 3.12 -7.91
CA LEU A 439 13.74 3.68 -9.29
C LEU A 439 14.01 2.62 -10.37
N GLY A 440 13.47 2.87 -11.57
CA GLY A 440 13.90 2.31 -12.86
C GLY A 440 14.42 3.41 -13.80
N ASN A 441 14.65 3.07 -15.07
CA ASN A 441 15.16 4.04 -16.06
C ASN A 441 14.04 4.95 -16.60
N HIS A 442 12.81 4.42 -16.74
CA HIS A 442 11.68 5.14 -17.32
C HIS A 442 11.07 6.18 -16.38
N GLU A 443 11.40 6.13 -15.09
CA GLU A 443 11.17 7.21 -14.13
C GLU A 443 11.89 8.53 -14.51
N PHE A 444 12.86 8.49 -15.45
CA PHE A 444 13.55 9.67 -16.00
C PHE A 444 13.03 10.08 -17.40
N ASP A 445 11.94 9.49 -17.92
CA ASP A 445 11.40 9.81 -19.26
C ASP A 445 10.92 11.29 -19.36
N ASP A 446 10.31 11.83 -18.30
CA ASP A 446 9.96 13.26 -18.15
C ASP A 446 11.09 14.08 -17.48
N GLY A 447 12.32 13.54 -17.48
CA GLY A 447 13.50 14.16 -16.91
C GLY A 447 13.46 14.37 -15.39
N VAL A 448 14.38 15.20 -14.88
CA VAL A 448 14.45 15.54 -13.44
C VAL A 448 13.20 16.30 -12.97
N ASP A 449 12.61 17.12 -13.85
CA ASP A 449 11.42 17.93 -13.56
C ASP A 449 10.15 17.08 -13.36
N GLY A 450 10.00 15.97 -14.09
CA GLY A 450 8.94 14.98 -13.84
C GLY A 450 9.26 14.05 -12.65
N LEU A 451 10.52 13.66 -12.50
CA LEU A 451 10.96 12.72 -11.45
C LEU A 451 10.87 13.33 -10.04
N GLN A 452 11.28 14.59 -9.85
CA GLN A 452 11.25 15.23 -8.54
C GLN A 452 9.85 15.23 -7.87
N PRO A 453 8.77 15.71 -8.52
CA PRO A 453 7.43 15.67 -7.92
C PRO A 453 6.89 14.24 -7.76
N PHE A 454 7.30 13.29 -8.61
CA PHE A 454 7.00 11.87 -8.41
C PHE A 454 7.59 11.37 -7.08
N ILE A 455 8.91 11.48 -6.86
CA ILE A 455 9.56 11.02 -5.61
C ILE A 455 9.03 11.77 -4.38
N LYS A 456 8.68 13.07 -4.51
CA LYS A 456 8.10 13.85 -3.41
C LYS A 456 6.67 13.43 -3.03
N ASN A 457 5.85 13.04 -4.01
CA ASN A 457 4.47 12.59 -3.79
C ASN A 457 4.37 11.09 -3.46
N LEU A 458 5.43 10.33 -3.72
CA LEU A 458 5.56 8.97 -3.22
C LEU A 458 5.75 8.98 -1.70
N THR A 459 4.87 8.29 -0.99
CA THR A 459 4.96 8.02 0.46
C THR A 459 6.00 6.92 0.78
N SER A 460 7.01 6.81 -0.06
CA SER A 460 7.78 5.61 -0.31
C SER A 460 9.27 5.90 -0.31
N PRO A 461 10.11 5.30 0.56
CA PRO A 461 11.56 5.44 0.44
C PRO A 461 12.01 4.92 -0.94
N VAL A 462 12.46 5.82 -1.80
CA VAL A 462 12.89 5.51 -3.17
C VAL A 462 14.38 5.20 -3.16
N LEU A 463 14.77 4.06 -3.74
CA LEU A 463 16.14 3.55 -3.67
C LEU A 463 16.90 3.66 -5.00
N ALA A 464 18.13 4.17 -4.94
CA ALA A 464 19.17 4.06 -5.97
C ALA A 464 20.56 4.42 -5.39
N ALA A 465 21.50 3.47 -5.32
CA ALA A 465 22.83 3.65 -4.69
C ALA A 465 23.91 4.24 -5.60
N ASN A 466 23.72 4.17 -6.91
CA ASN A 466 24.74 4.47 -7.92
C ASN A 466 24.50 5.79 -8.69
N LEU A 467 23.59 6.64 -8.21
CA LEU A 467 23.40 7.99 -8.75
C LEU A 467 24.51 8.94 -8.28
N ILE A 468 25.14 9.62 -9.22
CA ILE A 468 26.08 10.72 -8.99
C ILE A 468 25.33 12.02 -9.27
N LEU A 469 24.96 12.73 -8.21
CA LEU A 469 24.05 13.88 -8.26
C LEU A 469 24.77 15.23 -8.12
N ASP A 470 26.09 15.28 -8.30
CA ASP A 470 26.93 16.46 -8.01
C ASP A 470 26.48 17.74 -8.75
N ASN A 471 25.87 17.60 -9.93
CA ASN A 471 25.35 18.70 -10.74
C ASN A 471 23.81 18.86 -10.66
N VAL A 472 23.11 18.05 -9.84
CA VAL A 472 21.64 17.95 -9.81
C VAL A 472 21.10 18.19 -8.39
N PRO A 473 21.17 19.45 -7.89
CA PRO A 473 20.69 19.79 -6.55
C PRO A 473 19.19 19.50 -6.35
N GLU A 474 18.40 19.44 -7.42
CA GLU A 474 16.99 19.09 -7.46
C GLU A 474 16.72 17.67 -6.93
N LEU A 475 17.66 16.74 -7.13
CA LEU A 475 17.60 15.38 -6.63
C LEU A 475 18.40 15.19 -5.32
N GLN A 476 19.55 15.86 -5.17
CA GLN A 476 20.34 15.80 -3.92
C GLN A 476 19.52 16.16 -2.67
N ASN A 477 18.62 17.13 -2.79
CA ASN A 477 17.83 17.64 -1.67
C ASN A 477 16.51 16.86 -1.44
N ILE A 478 16.27 15.76 -2.15
CA ILE A 478 15.07 14.92 -1.93
C ILE A 478 15.31 13.98 -0.75
N THR A 479 14.68 14.30 0.39
CA THR A 479 14.74 13.50 1.62
C THR A 479 14.25 12.06 1.47
N ASN A 480 13.45 11.78 0.45
CA ASN A 480 12.82 10.49 0.17
C ASN A 480 13.58 9.64 -0.87
N LEU A 481 14.76 10.10 -1.33
CA LEU A 481 15.68 9.36 -2.19
C LEU A 481 16.87 8.85 -1.37
N HIS A 482 17.21 7.57 -1.49
CA HIS A 482 18.21 6.92 -0.65
C HIS A 482 19.09 5.92 -1.43
N SER A 483 20.35 5.78 -1.03
CA SER A 483 21.20 4.70 -1.52
C SER A 483 20.77 3.33 -0.95
N SER A 484 20.43 3.29 0.33
CA SER A 484 19.93 2.10 1.02
C SER A 484 19.09 2.44 2.26
N ILE A 485 18.24 1.50 2.66
CA ILE A 485 17.42 1.57 3.89
C ILE A 485 17.61 0.31 4.74
N ILE A 486 17.23 0.38 6.02
CA ILE A 486 17.15 -0.76 6.93
C ILE A 486 15.70 -0.92 7.39
N ILE A 487 15.08 -2.04 7.06
CA ILE A 487 13.78 -2.43 7.62
C ILE A 487 13.97 -3.40 8.79
N HIS A 488 13.05 -3.34 9.75
CA HIS A 488 13.05 -4.19 10.94
C HIS A 488 11.86 -5.17 10.90
N LYS A 489 12.11 -6.47 10.97
CA LYS A 489 11.05 -7.50 10.99
C LYS A 489 11.30 -8.50 12.11
N LYS A 490 10.40 -8.55 13.10
CA LYS A 490 10.49 -9.43 14.29
C LYS A 490 11.86 -9.38 14.99
N GLY A 491 12.47 -8.20 15.07
CA GLY A 491 13.80 -7.97 15.66
C GLY A 491 14.99 -8.10 14.69
N VAL A 492 14.82 -8.76 13.54
CA VAL A 492 15.86 -8.88 12.49
C VAL A 492 15.99 -7.57 11.71
N LYS A 493 17.24 -7.16 11.42
CA LYS A 493 17.57 -6.08 10.49
C LYS A 493 17.77 -6.64 9.09
N ILE A 494 17.00 -6.12 8.12
CA ILE A 494 17.18 -6.39 6.69
C ILE A 494 17.55 -5.08 6.01
N GLY A 495 18.68 -5.04 5.31
CA GLY A 495 19.07 -3.91 4.48
C GLY A 495 18.54 -4.08 3.06
N ILE A 496 18.08 -3.00 2.45
CA ILE A 496 17.69 -2.97 1.03
C ILE A 496 18.52 -1.88 0.35
N ILE A 497 19.24 -2.26 -0.71
CA ILE A 497 20.14 -1.39 -1.48
C ILE A 497 19.53 -1.19 -2.87
N GLY A 498 19.34 0.06 -3.28
CA GLY A 498 18.83 0.39 -4.61
C GLY A 498 19.90 0.32 -5.69
N TYR A 499 19.57 -0.06 -6.92
CA TYR A 499 20.47 0.10 -8.06
C TYR A 499 19.71 0.30 -9.39
N LEU A 500 20.35 0.96 -10.35
CA LEU A 500 19.76 1.36 -11.62
C LEU A 500 20.81 1.29 -12.74
N THR A 501 20.45 0.88 -13.95
CA THR A 501 21.41 0.82 -15.06
C THR A 501 22.04 2.19 -15.36
N PRO A 502 23.38 2.29 -15.47
CA PRO A 502 24.06 3.47 -16.02
C PRO A 502 23.64 3.81 -17.45
N GLU A 503 23.09 2.84 -18.19
CA GLU A 503 22.53 3.05 -19.54
C GLU A 503 21.31 3.99 -19.51
N THR A 504 20.73 4.31 -18.34
CA THR A 504 19.65 5.33 -18.19
C THR A 504 20.02 6.65 -18.88
N LYS A 505 21.32 7.01 -18.89
CA LYS A 505 21.88 8.18 -19.61
C LYS A 505 21.61 8.19 -21.13
N PHE A 506 21.33 7.03 -21.72
CA PHE A 506 21.06 6.82 -23.16
C PHE A 506 19.67 6.22 -23.42
N LEU A 507 18.88 5.96 -22.37
CA LEU A 507 17.58 5.27 -22.43
C LEU A 507 16.40 6.14 -21.96
N ALA A 508 16.67 7.30 -21.37
CA ALA A 508 15.70 8.27 -20.87
C ALA A 508 16.06 9.70 -21.32
N GLN A 509 15.38 10.74 -20.81
CA GLN A 509 15.68 12.11 -21.19
C GLN A 509 17.07 12.56 -20.68
N LYS A 510 17.85 13.17 -21.58
CA LYS A 510 19.20 13.68 -21.30
C LYS A 510 19.16 14.72 -20.16
N SER A 511 19.96 14.50 -19.13
CA SER A 511 20.06 15.33 -17.93
C SER A 511 21.48 15.30 -17.36
N ASP A 512 21.78 16.18 -16.40
CA ASP A 512 23.08 16.27 -15.72
C ASP A 512 23.28 15.20 -14.61
N VAL A 513 22.39 14.20 -14.55
CA VAL A 513 22.53 13.04 -13.67
C VAL A 513 23.60 12.11 -14.24
N GLU A 514 24.63 11.83 -13.44
CA GLU A 514 25.66 10.85 -13.77
C GLU A 514 25.42 9.54 -13.01
N TYR A 515 25.98 8.44 -13.51
CA TYR A 515 25.74 7.09 -13.00
C TYR A 515 27.05 6.34 -12.82
N GLU A 516 27.25 5.71 -11.66
CA GLU A 516 28.33 4.76 -11.41
C GLU A 516 27.90 3.33 -11.79
N ASP A 517 28.84 2.43 -12.12
CA ASP A 517 28.56 0.99 -12.16
C ASP A 517 27.96 0.51 -10.82
N GLU A 518 27.04 -0.44 -10.91
CA GLU A 518 26.24 -0.88 -9.76
C GLU A 518 27.08 -1.66 -8.75
N ILE A 519 28.08 -2.42 -9.20
CA ILE A 519 28.86 -3.32 -8.34
C ILE A 519 29.69 -2.55 -7.29
N PRO A 520 30.48 -1.50 -7.61
CA PRO A 520 31.16 -0.70 -6.59
C PRO A 520 30.19 0.09 -5.70
N ALA A 521 29.09 0.59 -6.25
CA ALA A 521 28.08 1.33 -5.48
C ALA A 521 27.38 0.45 -4.44
N ILE A 522 26.91 -0.74 -4.85
CA ILE A 522 26.29 -1.72 -3.95
C ILE A 522 27.33 -2.22 -2.93
N LYS A 523 28.59 -2.46 -3.31
CA LYS A 523 29.68 -2.84 -2.37
C LYS A 523 29.84 -1.83 -1.23
N ARG A 524 29.87 -0.52 -1.53
CA ARG A 524 29.94 0.52 -0.48
C ARG A 524 28.74 0.48 0.47
N GLU A 525 27.53 0.29 -0.05
CA GLU A 525 26.34 0.19 0.79
C GLU A 525 26.29 -1.13 1.59
N VAL A 526 26.79 -2.24 1.04
CA VAL A 526 27.00 -3.50 1.78
C VAL A 526 27.91 -3.25 2.98
N ASP A 527 29.11 -2.70 2.80
CA ASP A 527 30.05 -2.42 3.91
C ASP A 527 29.42 -1.52 4.98
N LYS A 528 28.76 -0.43 4.55
CA LYS A 528 28.05 0.54 5.38
C LYS A 528 26.88 -0.07 6.17
N LEU A 529 26.21 -1.09 5.65
CA LEU A 529 25.12 -1.80 6.33
C LEU A 529 25.64 -2.93 7.23
N ARG A 530 26.65 -3.68 6.80
CA ARG A 530 27.35 -4.67 7.63
C ARG A 530 27.97 -4.00 8.87
N ALA A 531 28.57 -2.82 8.73
CA ALA A 531 29.06 -1.99 9.84
C ALA A 531 27.96 -1.54 10.81
N LYS A 532 26.69 -1.44 10.37
CA LYS A 532 25.51 -1.17 11.21
C LYS A 532 24.93 -2.43 11.85
N GLY A 533 25.58 -3.59 11.70
CA GLY A 533 25.12 -4.88 12.21
C GLY A 533 23.86 -5.39 11.52
N VAL A 534 23.74 -5.16 10.21
CA VAL A 534 22.68 -5.74 9.36
C VAL A 534 23.11 -7.15 8.90
N GLN A 535 22.24 -8.14 9.06
CA GLN A 535 22.56 -9.55 8.79
C GLN A 535 22.00 -10.08 7.48
N ILE A 536 20.92 -9.50 6.95
CA ILE A 536 20.36 -9.88 5.64
C ILE A 536 20.41 -8.65 4.73
N LEU A 537 20.95 -8.77 3.52
CA LEU A 537 21.05 -7.70 2.53
C LEU A 537 20.39 -8.09 1.21
N ILE A 538 19.45 -7.26 0.77
CA ILE A 538 18.74 -7.40 -0.50
C ILE A 538 19.22 -6.29 -1.44
N ALA A 539 19.64 -6.64 -2.65
CA ALA A 539 19.74 -5.68 -3.73
C ALA A 539 18.39 -5.65 -4.47
N LEU A 540 17.85 -4.45 -4.68
CA LEU A 540 16.58 -4.20 -5.38
C LEU A 540 16.86 -3.16 -6.47
N GLY A 541 16.59 -3.47 -7.73
CA GLY A 541 17.00 -2.56 -8.80
C GLY A 541 16.60 -2.95 -10.21
N HIS A 542 17.19 -2.22 -11.16
CA HIS A 542 16.66 -2.10 -12.52
C HIS A 542 17.80 -2.02 -13.55
N SER A 543 18.60 -3.09 -13.65
CA SER A 543 19.75 -3.16 -14.57
C SER A 543 19.79 -4.33 -15.55
N GLY A 544 18.77 -5.19 -15.53
CA GLY A 544 18.69 -6.34 -16.42
C GLY A 544 19.31 -7.60 -15.83
N PHE A 545 18.73 -8.74 -16.19
CA PHE A 545 19.02 -10.03 -15.59
C PHE A 545 20.49 -10.43 -15.67
N LEU A 546 21.20 -10.06 -16.74
CA LEU A 546 22.63 -10.38 -16.83
C LEU A 546 23.47 -9.58 -15.82
N LYS A 547 23.14 -8.32 -15.56
CA LYS A 547 23.75 -7.52 -14.49
C LYS A 547 23.28 -7.97 -13.11
N ASP A 548 22.02 -8.39 -12.95
CA ASP A 548 21.52 -8.97 -11.69
C ASP A 548 22.31 -10.24 -11.29
N LEU A 549 22.63 -11.11 -12.27
CA LEU A 549 23.49 -12.28 -12.07
C LEU A 549 24.95 -11.88 -11.77
N GLU A 550 25.46 -10.81 -12.38
CA GLU A 550 26.80 -10.28 -12.11
C GLU A 550 26.90 -9.71 -10.67
N ILE A 551 25.94 -8.90 -10.25
CA ILE A 551 25.80 -8.36 -8.88
C ILE A 551 25.75 -9.52 -7.87
N ALA A 552 24.92 -10.53 -8.12
CA ALA A 552 24.81 -11.72 -7.27
C ALA A 552 26.11 -12.55 -7.19
N LYS A 553 26.97 -12.49 -8.20
CA LYS A 553 28.25 -13.22 -8.29
C LYS A 553 29.42 -12.46 -7.66
N GLU A 554 29.50 -11.17 -7.92
CA GLU A 554 30.68 -10.32 -7.65
C GLU A 554 30.56 -9.49 -6.37
N VAL A 555 29.37 -9.31 -5.81
CA VAL A 555 29.16 -8.59 -4.54
C VAL A 555 28.98 -9.59 -3.39
N ASP A 556 30.10 -10.04 -2.80
CA ASP A 556 30.08 -10.88 -1.61
C ASP A 556 29.23 -10.24 -0.49
N GLY A 557 28.34 -11.05 0.10
CA GLY A 557 27.48 -10.60 1.19
C GLY A 557 26.17 -9.92 0.78
N ILE A 558 25.70 -10.08 -0.47
CA ILE A 558 24.27 -9.98 -0.79
C ILE A 558 23.60 -11.34 -0.52
N ASP A 559 22.34 -11.32 -0.10
CA ASP A 559 21.55 -12.49 0.28
C ASP A 559 20.33 -12.73 -0.65
N LEU A 560 19.97 -11.74 -1.47
CA LEU A 560 18.94 -11.81 -2.52
C LEU A 560 19.14 -10.66 -3.53
N VAL A 561 18.96 -10.93 -4.83
CA VAL A 561 18.82 -9.90 -5.87
C VAL A 561 17.41 -9.92 -6.46
N ILE A 562 16.72 -8.77 -6.42
CA ILE A 562 15.41 -8.55 -7.02
C ILE A 562 15.58 -7.52 -8.16
N GLY A 563 15.51 -8.00 -9.39
CA GLY A 563 15.81 -7.21 -10.58
C GLY A 563 14.62 -6.72 -11.39
N GLY A 564 14.94 -6.07 -12.52
CA GLY A 564 14.00 -5.48 -13.46
C GLY A 564 14.67 -5.15 -14.80
N HIS A 565 14.17 -4.16 -15.52
CA HIS A 565 14.64 -3.69 -16.84
C HIS A 565 14.48 -4.70 -18.01
N SER A 566 15.06 -5.89 -17.91
CA SER A 566 15.19 -6.85 -19.02
C SER A 566 13.92 -7.66 -19.33
N ASN A 567 12.82 -7.42 -18.61
CA ASN A 567 11.55 -8.16 -18.71
C ASN A 567 11.74 -9.69 -18.65
N THR A 568 12.67 -10.19 -17.82
CA THR A 568 13.04 -11.61 -17.85
C THR A 568 11.96 -12.46 -17.15
N PHE A 569 11.39 -13.41 -17.90
CA PHE A 569 10.52 -14.43 -17.33
C PHE A 569 11.34 -15.62 -16.83
N LEU A 570 11.31 -15.84 -15.51
CA LEU A 570 11.93 -16.96 -14.83
C LEU A 570 10.84 -17.92 -14.35
N TRP A 571 10.97 -19.22 -14.61
CA TRP A 571 9.90 -20.19 -14.39
C TRP A 571 10.39 -21.56 -13.92
N ASN A 572 9.57 -22.24 -13.12
CA ASN A 572 9.87 -23.55 -12.54
C ASN A 572 8.62 -24.43 -12.29
N GLY A 573 7.42 -23.96 -12.69
CA GLY A 573 6.14 -24.65 -12.48
C GLY A 573 5.63 -25.38 -13.73
N GLU A 574 4.45 -25.97 -13.62
CA GLU A 574 3.77 -26.64 -14.75
C GLU A 574 3.12 -25.62 -15.72
N SER A 575 2.95 -26.00 -16.99
CA SER A 575 2.36 -25.13 -18.01
C SER A 575 0.86 -24.89 -17.79
N PHE A 576 0.44 -23.63 -17.89
CA PHE A 576 -0.96 -23.23 -17.85
C PHE A 576 -1.67 -23.33 -19.22
N THR A 577 -3.00 -23.15 -19.22
CA THR A 577 -3.83 -23.12 -20.43
C THR A 577 -3.76 -21.80 -21.22
N GLU A 578 -3.23 -20.74 -20.62
CA GLU A 578 -2.84 -19.51 -21.30
C GLU A 578 -1.38 -19.63 -21.70
N SER A 579 -1.00 -19.23 -22.92
CA SER A 579 0.37 -19.34 -23.42
C SER A 579 1.36 -18.65 -22.45
N PRO A 580 2.28 -19.40 -21.83
CA PRO A 580 3.32 -18.81 -21.00
C PRO A 580 4.37 -18.16 -21.88
N GLU A 581 4.98 -17.11 -21.37
CA GLU A 581 6.24 -16.57 -21.87
C GLU A 581 7.31 -17.66 -21.91
N SER A 582 8.27 -17.55 -22.84
CA SER A 582 9.40 -18.49 -22.90
C SER A 582 10.32 -18.28 -21.70
N PRO A 583 10.54 -19.29 -20.83
CA PRO A 583 11.41 -19.13 -19.67
C PRO A 583 12.87 -18.90 -20.08
N GLN A 584 13.48 -17.83 -19.55
CA GLN A 584 14.89 -17.49 -19.74
C GLN A 584 15.79 -18.08 -18.63
N GLY A 585 15.19 -18.67 -17.60
CA GLY A 585 15.89 -19.29 -16.47
C GLY A 585 14.91 -19.85 -15.42
N LEU A 586 15.46 -20.42 -14.35
CA LEU A 586 14.68 -20.91 -13.20
C LEU A 586 14.27 -19.77 -12.27
N TYR A 587 13.19 -19.94 -11.52
CA TYR A 587 12.80 -19.04 -10.43
C TYR A 587 13.08 -19.69 -9.05
N PRO A 588 13.91 -19.08 -8.18
CA PRO A 588 14.95 -18.11 -8.54
C PRO A 588 16.03 -18.77 -9.41
N THR A 589 16.85 -17.97 -10.07
CA THR A 589 18.11 -18.46 -10.62
C THR A 589 19.18 -18.37 -9.52
N MET A 590 19.91 -19.46 -9.30
CA MET A 590 20.86 -19.58 -8.20
C MET A 590 22.28 -19.27 -8.67
N VAL A 591 22.87 -18.20 -8.13
CA VAL A 591 24.24 -17.77 -8.45
C VAL A 591 25.17 -18.18 -7.32
N LYS A 592 26.30 -18.79 -7.65
CA LYS A 592 27.32 -19.19 -6.66
C LYS A 592 28.45 -18.17 -6.64
N GLN A 593 28.70 -17.59 -5.46
CA GLN A 593 29.77 -16.62 -5.22
C GLN A 593 31.15 -17.28 -5.08
N SER A 594 32.21 -16.48 -5.18
CA SER A 594 33.60 -16.93 -4.95
C SER A 594 33.79 -17.53 -3.55
N SER A 595 33.10 -16.95 -2.55
CA SER A 595 33.00 -17.41 -1.17
C SER A 595 32.27 -18.74 -0.99
N GLY A 596 31.60 -19.26 -2.02
CA GLY A 596 30.79 -20.48 -1.98
C GLY A 596 29.35 -20.28 -1.53
N ARG A 597 28.95 -19.05 -1.13
CA ARG A 597 27.54 -18.68 -0.90
C ARG A 597 26.71 -18.92 -2.16
N ILE A 598 25.41 -19.16 -1.98
CA ILE A 598 24.43 -19.24 -3.08
C ILE A 598 23.43 -18.09 -2.91
N VAL A 599 23.39 -17.19 -3.89
CA VAL A 599 22.52 -16.02 -3.91
C VAL A 599 21.37 -16.27 -4.91
N PRO A 600 20.10 -16.22 -4.47
CA PRO A 600 18.95 -16.26 -5.37
C PRO A 600 18.79 -14.93 -6.12
N VAL A 601 18.51 -15.03 -7.42
CA VAL A 601 18.17 -13.90 -8.30
C VAL A 601 16.75 -14.09 -8.85
N VAL A 602 15.92 -13.05 -8.78
CA VAL A 602 14.53 -13.07 -9.27
C VAL A 602 14.17 -11.87 -10.14
N GLN A 603 13.41 -12.17 -11.19
CA GLN A 603 12.57 -11.23 -11.95
C GLN A 603 11.18 -11.84 -12.15
N ALA A 604 10.19 -11.02 -12.49
CA ALA A 604 8.78 -11.42 -12.61
C ALA A 604 8.15 -11.02 -13.96
N TYR A 605 8.91 -11.10 -15.05
CA TYR A 605 8.49 -10.62 -16.38
C TYR A 605 8.12 -9.12 -16.34
N ALA A 606 6.97 -8.73 -16.92
CA ALA A 606 6.58 -7.36 -17.17
C ALA A 606 5.06 -7.16 -17.15
N TYR A 607 4.62 -5.91 -17.36
CA TYR A 607 3.22 -5.50 -17.58
C TYR A 607 2.23 -5.90 -16.48
N THR A 608 2.73 -6.18 -15.27
CA THR A 608 1.95 -6.72 -14.15
C THR A 608 1.20 -8.04 -14.50
N LYS A 609 1.68 -8.79 -15.51
CA LYS A 609 1.10 -10.09 -15.87
C LYS A 609 1.37 -11.15 -14.79
N TYR A 610 2.48 -11.02 -14.05
CA TYR A 610 2.82 -11.89 -12.94
C TYR A 610 3.16 -11.09 -11.68
N LEU A 611 2.86 -11.68 -10.52
CA LEU A 611 3.33 -11.23 -9.21
C LEU A 611 4.46 -12.15 -8.73
N GLY A 612 5.69 -11.65 -8.62
CA GLY A 612 6.83 -12.42 -8.11
C GLY A 612 6.63 -12.86 -6.66
N ARG A 613 6.63 -14.17 -6.39
CA ARG A 613 6.48 -14.74 -5.04
C ARG A 613 7.66 -15.64 -4.70
N LEU A 614 8.56 -15.15 -3.83
CA LEU A 614 9.68 -15.90 -3.29
C LEU A 614 9.51 -16.12 -1.78
N HIS A 615 9.81 -17.32 -1.30
CA HIS A 615 9.88 -17.68 0.12
C HIS A 615 11.34 -18.02 0.45
N LEU A 616 11.93 -17.29 1.39
CA LEU A 616 13.29 -17.51 1.90
C LEU A 616 13.22 -17.88 3.38
N ILE A 617 14.03 -18.85 3.78
CA ILE A 617 14.29 -19.19 5.18
C ILE A 617 15.76 -18.93 5.44
N PHE A 618 16.01 -18.09 6.44
CA PHE A 618 17.35 -17.73 6.92
C PHE A 618 17.68 -18.48 8.21
N ASP A 619 18.96 -18.72 8.46
CA ASP A 619 19.45 -19.21 9.75
C ASP A 619 19.69 -18.06 10.77
N SER A 620 20.31 -18.42 11.90
CA SER A 620 20.62 -17.47 12.98
C SER A 620 21.82 -16.54 12.74
N VAL A 621 22.54 -16.68 11.62
CA VAL A 621 23.63 -15.76 11.24
C VAL A 621 23.32 -14.95 9.97
N GLY A 622 22.29 -15.33 9.22
CA GLY A 622 21.77 -14.59 8.07
C GLY A 622 21.87 -15.33 6.74
N GLU A 623 22.28 -16.61 6.73
CA GLU A 623 22.44 -17.39 5.49
C GLU A 623 21.11 -17.98 5.01
N VAL A 624 20.89 -18.00 3.69
CA VAL A 624 19.73 -18.65 3.07
C VAL A 624 19.88 -20.18 3.15
N ILE A 625 19.10 -20.82 4.03
CA ILE A 625 19.10 -22.28 4.20
C ILE A 625 17.99 -23.00 3.43
N LYS A 626 16.95 -22.27 2.98
CA LYS A 626 15.92 -22.80 2.07
C LYS A 626 15.33 -21.68 1.23
N CYS A 627 15.06 -21.98 -0.04
CA CYS A 627 14.40 -21.07 -0.96
C CYS A 627 13.41 -21.83 -1.86
N TYR A 628 12.23 -21.26 -2.10
CA TYR A 628 11.24 -21.77 -3.06
C TYR A 628 10.27 -20.66 -3.47
N GLY A 629 9.63 -20.76 -4.64
CA GLY A 629 8.71 -19.74 -5.13
C GLY A 629 8.43 -19.87 -6.62
N TYR A 630 7.54 -19.03 -7.15
CA TYR A 630 7.25 -18.89 -8.60
C TYR A 630 6.50 -17.57 -8.86
N PRO A 631 6.57 -16.97 -10.05
CA PRO A 631 5.72 -15.83 -10.42
C PRO A 631 4.25 -16.25 -10.53
N MET A 632 3.36 -15.66 -9.76
CA MET A 632 1.93 -15.95 -9.82
C MET A 632 1.29 -15.21 -11.01
N LEU A 633 0.84 -15.94 -12.03
CA LEU A 633 0.10 -15.41 -13.18
C LEU A 633 -1.20 -14.73 -12.75
N LEU A 634 -1.42 -13.48 -13.13
CA LEU A 634 -2.63 -12.71 -12.79
C LEU A 634 -3.75 -12.91 -13.84
N HIS A 635 -4.12 -14.17 -14.08
CA HIS A 635 -5.12 -14.58 -15.06
C HIS A 635 -6.57 -14.38 -14.58
N GLN A 636 -7.53 -14.52 -15.49
CA GLN A 636 -8.95 -14.17 -15.29
C GLN A 636 -9.70 -14.92 -14.18
N LYS A 637 -9.12 -15.96 -13.56
CA LYS A 637 -9.75 -16.65 -12.41
C LYS A 637 -9.34 -16.07 -11.06
N ILE A 638 -8.30 -15.21 -11.02
CA ILE A 638 -8.05 -14.40 -9.84
C ILE A 638 -9.15 -13.32 -9.82
N PRO A 639 -9.94 -13.21 -8.73
CA PRO A 639 -11.01 -12.21 -8.66
C PRO A 639 -10.39 -10.82 -8.73
N LYS A 640 -10.94 -9.97 -9.61
CA LYS A 640 -10.52 -8.58 -9.70
C LYS A 640 -11.08 -7.84 -8.48
N ASP A 641 -10.20 -7.15 -7.76
CA ASP A 641 -10.58 -6.22 -6.70
C ASP A 641 -11.59 -5.21 -7.26
N MET A 642 -12.81 -5.23 -6.74
CA MET A 642 -13.93 -4.45 -7.30
C MET A 642 -13.69 -2.95 -7.18
N GLU A 643 -13.06 -2.51 -6.09
CA GLU A 643 -12.75 -1.10 -5.85
C GLU A 643 -11.67 -0.62 -6.84
N VAL A 644 -10.61 -1.40 -7.09
CA VAL A 644 -9.63 -1.11 -8.14
C VAL A 644 -10.28 -1.12 -9.53
N MET A 645 -11.21 -2.05 -9.79
CA MET A 645 -11.98 -2.05 -11.03
C MET A 645 -12.87 -0.82 -11.18
N GLU A 646 -13.40 -0.26 -10.09
CA GLU A 646 -14.21 0.96 -10.07
C GLU A 646 -13.35 2.23 -10.21
N ILE A 647 -12.16 2.27 -9.60
CA ILE A 647 -11.13 3.29 -9.88
C ILE A 647 -10.77 3.27 -11.37
N VAL A 648 -10.49 2.09 -11.94
CA VAL A 648 -10.17 1.96 -13.37
C VAL A 648 -11.37 2.41 -14.21
N GLN A 649 -12.60 2.02 -13.89
CA GLN A 649 -13.81 2.45 -14.61
C GLN A 649 -14.05 3.97 -14.54
N LYS A 650 -13.74 4.63 -13.42
CA LYS A 650 -13.83 6.10 -13.24
C LYS A 650 -12.96 6.86 -14.24
N TYR A 651 -11.76 6.37 -14.57
CA TYR A 651 -10.88 6.99 -15.56
C TYR A 651 -11.09 6.47 -16.99
N ARG A 652 -11.74 5.30 -17.15
CA ARG A 652 -12.07 4.73 -18.47
C ARG A 652 -13.03 5.58 -19.32
N GLY A 653 -13.86 6.43 -18.75
CA GLY A 653 -14.91 7.15 -19.51
C GLY A 653 -14.41 7.83 -20.80
N ASP A 654 -13.30 8.57 -20.71
CA ASP A 654 -12.64 9.17 -21.88
C ASP A 654 -11.52 8.29 -22.46
N ILE A 655 -10.84 7.49 -21.63
CA ILE A 655 -9.72 6.65 -22.07
C ILE A 655 -10.21 5.49 -22.95
N ASP A 656 -11.25 4.74 -22.57
CA ASP A 656 -11.86 3.71 -23.42
C ASP A 656 -12.44 4.34 -24.70
N ARG A 657 -13.08 5.52 -24.63
CA ARG A 657 -13.64 6.18 -25.83
C ARG A 657 -12.57 6.45 -26.92
N ILE A 658 -11.34 6.74 -26.49
CA ILE A 658 -10.18 6.91 -27.38
C ILE A 658 -9.57 5.55 -27.72
N ASN A 659 -9.34 4.69 -26.72
CA ASN A 659 -8.59 3.44 -26.88
C ASN A 659 -9.37 2.33 -27.59
N THR A 660 -10.70 2.27 -27.48
CA THR A 660 -11.53 1.28 -28.19
C THR A 660 -11.96 1.74 -29.59
N GLU A 661 -11.48 2.89 -30.07
CA GLU A 661 -11.65 3.31 -31.49
C GLU A 661 -11.03 2.22 -32.39
N ILE A 662 -11.85 1.51 -33.18
CA ILE A 662 -11.35 0.55 -34.18
C ILE A 662 -10.78 1.36 -35.35
N VAL A 663 -9.44 1.39 -35.44
CA VAL A 663 -8.69 2.16 -36.45
C VAL A 663 -8.34 1.31 -37.67
N GLY A 664 -8.46 -0.02 -37.55
CA GLY A 664 -8.23 -0.95 -38.64
C GLY A 664 -8.49 -2.40 -38.26
N SER A 665 -7.98 -3.32 -39.07
CA SER A 665 -7.98 -4.76 -38.79
C SER A 665 -6.78 -5.43 -39.46
N SER A 666 -6.34 -6.57 -38.92
CA SER A 666 -5.27 -7.37 -39.51
C SER A 666 -5.71 -8.81 -39.76
N LEU A 667 -5.22 -9.39 -40.87
CA LEU A 667 -5.40 -10.80 -41.24
C LEU A 667 -4.29 -11.71 -40.68
N THR A 668 -3.29 -11.14 -40.01
CA THR A 668 -2.07 -11.81 -39.56
C THR A 668 -1.71 -11.35 -38.15
N PHE A 669 -1.22 -12.25 -37.31
CA PHE A 669 -0.56 -11.88 -36.05
C PHE A 669 0.53 -10.82 -36.30
N LEU A 670 0.61 -9.81 -35.44
CA LEU A 670 1.62 -8.76 -35.52
C LEU A 670 2.66 -9.03 -34.42
N ASN A 671 3.77 -9.66 -34.79
CA ASN A 671 4.79 -10.12 -33.85
C ASN A 671 5.70 -8.96 -33.42
N GLY A 672 5.63 -8.58 -32.15
CA GLY A 672 6.51 -7.59 -31.51
C GLY A 672 7.68 -8.20 -30.76
N GLU A 673 7.49 -9.39 -30.18
CA GLU A 673 8.47 -10.07 -29.32
C GLU A 673 9.83 -10.28 -29.99
N GLN A 674 9.85 -10.57 -31.29
CA GLN A 674 11.08 -10.86 -32.02
C GLN A 674 11.79 -9.61 -32.60
N CYS A 675 11.17 -8.43 -32.49
CA CYS A 675 11.69 -7.19 -33.09
C CYS A 675 13.02 -6.69 -32.52
N ARG A 676 13.46 -7.19 -31.35
CA ARG A 676 14.75 -6.87 -30.74
C ARG A 676 15.91 -7.74 -31.21
N VAL A 677 15.65 -8.79 -31.99
CA VAL A 677 16.68 -9.79 -32.34
C VAL A 677 16.65 -10.28 -33.80
N ARG A 678 15.63 -9.96 -34.60
CA ARG A 678 15.49 -10.36 -36.03
C ARG A 678 14.45 -9.51 -36.75
N GLU A 679 14.26 -9.70 -38.06
CA GLU A 679 13.11 -9.11 -38.79
C GLU A 679 11.79 -9.50 -38.11
N CYS A 680 10.88 -8.55 -37.94
CA CYS A 680 9.53 -8.82 -37.45
C CYS A 680 8.48 -8.13 -38.35
N ASN A 681 7.36 -8.80 -38.61
CA ASN A 681 6.33 -8.24 -39.50
C ASN A 681 5.70 -6.94 -38.98
N LEU A 682 5.68 -6.71 -37.66
CA LEU A 682 5.23 -5.46 -37.04
C LEU A 682 6.21 -4.30 -37.31
N GLY A 683 7.52 -4.56 -37.24
CA GLY A 683 8.56 -3.58 -37.57
C GLY A 683 8.56 -3.18 -39.04
N ASN A 684 8.41 -4.16 -39.94
CA ASN A 684 8.19 -3.91 -41.38
C ASN A 684 6.97 -3.02 -41.61
N PHE A 685 5.86 -3.30 -40.91
CA PHE A 685 4.62 -2.56 -41.05
C PHE A 685 4.72 -1.09 -40.60
N ILE A 686 5.34 -0.83 -39.45
CA ILE A 686 5.49 0.53 -38.92
C ILE A 686 6.41 1.35 -39.84
N THR A 687 7.55 0.79 -40.26
CA THR A 687 8.49 1.47 -41.16
C THR A 687 7.91 1.73 -42.56
N ASP A 688 7.08 0.81 -43.08
CA ASP A 688 6.32 1.04 -44.33
C ASP A 688 5.27 2.14 -44.17
N ALA A 689 4.57 2.20 -43.03
CA ALA A 689 3.59 3.25 -42.74
C ALA A 689 4.23 4.64 -42.66
N ILE A 690 5.40 4.75 -42.02
CA ILE A 690 6.21 5.98 -41.93
C ILE A 690 6.56 6.52 -43.33
N LEU A 691 7.10 5.67 -44.21
CA LEU A 691 7.43 6.07 -45.60
C LEU A 691 6.18 6.40 -46.41
N ASN A 692 5.11 5.60 -46.29
CA ASN A 692 3.85 5.81 -47.01
C ASN A 692 3.21 7.16 -46.65
N TYR A 693 3.13 7.48 -45.35
CA TYR A 693 2.59 8.75 -44.86
C TYR A 693 3.42 9.94 -45.36
N THR A 694 4.74 9.87 -45.16
CA THR A 694 5.69 10.93 -45.55
C THR A 694 5.60 11.23 -47.05
N LYS A 695 5.75 10.19 -47.89
CA LYS A 695 5.68 10.32 -49.36
C LYS A 695 4.30 10.75 -49.88
N ARG A 696 3.22 10.52 -49.13
CA ARG A 696 1.86 10.94 -49.54
C ARG A 696 1.52 12.38 -49.18
N ASN A 697 1.91 12.83 -48.00
CA ASN A 697 1.51 14.15 -47.48
C ASN A 697 2.52 15.23 -47.86
N PHE A 698 3.80 14.87 -48.09
CA PHE A 698 4.89 15.79 -48.42
C PHE A 698 5.49 15.52 -49.82
N LYS A 699 4.63 15.14 -50.78
CA LYS A 699 4.95 14.75 -52.17
C LYS A 699 5.91 15.66 -52.94
N ASN A 700 5.98 16.93 -52.58
CA ASN A 700 6.78 17.95 -53.28
C ASN A 700 8.02 18.39 -52.48
N LYS A 701 8.27 17.79 -51.30
CA LYS A 701 9.35 18.18 -50.37
C LYS A 701 10.30 17.02 -50.05
N TYR A 702 9.77 15.79 -49.90
CA TYR A 702 10.52 14.62 -49.44
C TYR A 702 10.49 13.47 -50.47
N THR A 703 10.73 13.79 -51.75
CA THR A 703 10.71 12.79 -52.85
C THR A 703 11.90 11.83 -52.83
N ASP A 704 13.00 12.27 -52.22
CA ASP A 704 14.29 11.59 -52.08
C ASP A 704 14.44 10.82 -50.75
N VAL A 705 13.43 10.89 -49.87
CA VAL A 705 13.41 10.20 -48.58
C VAL A 705 12.83 8.80 -48.78
N ASN A 706 13.73 7.82 -48.91
CA ASN A 706 13.38 6.46 -49.34
C ASN A 706 13.55 5.38 -48.26
N VAL A 707 14.14 5.73 -47.11
CA VAL A 707 14.51 4.80 -46.04
C VAL A 707 13.81 5.19 -44.73
N ALA A 708 13.36 4.21 -43.96
CA ALA A 708 12.94 4.40 -42.57
C ALA A 708 13.47 3.27 -41.67
N ILE A 709 13.92 3.62 -40.46
CA ILE A 709 14.32 2.67 -39.43
C ILE A 709 13.71 3.03 -38.08
N ILE A 710 13.42 2.02 -37.26
CA ILE A 710 13.02 2.17 -35.85
C ILE A 710 13.70 1.08 -35.03
N GLN A 711 14.06 1.36 -33.79
CA GLN A 711 14.66 0.39 -32.88
C GLN A 711 13.59 -0.55 -32.28
N GLY A 712 13.93 -1.83 -32.14
CA GLY A 712 13.05 -2.86 -31.57
C GLY A 712 12.69 -2.59 -30.11
N GLY A 713 13.51 -1.82 -29.39
CA GLY A 713 13.20 -1.29 -28.06
C GLY A 713 11.95 -0.40 -28.02
N ARG A 714 11.59 0.23 -29.14
CA ARG A 714 10.43 1.12 -29.28
C ARG A 714 9.11 0.37 -29.50
N ILE A 715 9.17 -0.88 -30.00
CA ILE A 715 8.02 -1.75 -30.23
C ILE A 715 7.77 -2.57 -28.95
N ARG A 716 6.74 -2.19 -28.17
CA ARG A 716 6.59 -2.68 -26.79
C ARG A 716 5.74 -3.94 -26.61
N THR A 717 4.96 -4.37 -27.61
CA THR A 717 4.17 -5.63 -27.56
C THR A 717 3.85 -6.18 -28.96
N SER A 718 3.56 -7.48 -29.04
CA SER A 718 2.81 -8.11 -30.14
C SER A 718 1.32 -7.74 -30.09
N LEU A 719 0.60 -7.85 -31.22
CA LEU A 719 -0.85 -7.69 -31.30
C LEU A 719 -1.56 -8.88 -31.98
N GLY A 720 -2.73 -9.24 -31.46
CA GLY A 720 -3.56 -10.32 -31.97
C GLY A 720 -3.14 -11.71 -31.47
N ARG A 721 -3.43 -12.74 -32.26
CA ARG A 721 -3.00 -14.13 -32.04
C ARG A 721 -2.65 -14.80 -33.38
N PRO A 722 -1.82 -15.86 -33.39
CA PRO A 722 -1.62 -16.70 -34.57
C PRO A 722 -2.93 -17.13 -35.23
N ASP A 723 -2.90 -17.21 -36.56
CA ASP A 723 -3.95 -17.75 -37.44
C ASP A 723 -5.38 -17.17 -37.29
N THR A 724 -5.52 -16.04 -36.59
CA THR A 724 -6.82 -15.44 -36.26
C THR A 724 -6.86 -13.96 -36.70
N PRO A 725 -7.66 -13.59 -37.71
CA PRO A 725 -7.90 -12.19 -38.07
C PRO A 725 -8.57 -11.42 -36.91
N PHE A 726 -8.16 -10.17 -36.70
CA PHE A 726 -8.63 -9.35 -35.58
C PHE A 726 -8.77 -7.87 -35.96
N ASN A 727 -9.68 -7.17 -35.27
CA ASN A 727 -9.75 -5.71 -35.33
C ASN A 727 -8.64 -5.10 -34.48
N VAL A 728 -8.03 -4.03 -34.95
CA VAL A 728 -6.99 -3.29 -34.20
C VAL A 728 -7.54 -1.95 -33.78
N THR A 729 -7.42 -1.66 -32.49
CA THR A 729 -7.89 -0.43 -31.87
C THR A 729 -6.78 0.61 -31.75
N ARG A 730 -7.14 1.85 -31.45
CA ARG A 730 -6.17 2.92 -31.15
C ARG A 730 -5.37 2.62 -29.89
N GLY A 731 -5.99 2.00 -28.88
CA GLY A 731 -5.36 1.61 -27.62
C GLY A 731 -4.30 0.52 -27.82
N ASP A 732 -4.56 -0.44 -28.72
CA ASP A 732 -3.55 -1.43 -29.14
C ASP A 732 -2.29 -0.72 -29.66
N TRP A 733 -2.44 0.30 -30.52
CA TRP A 733 -1.31 1.03 -31.09
C TRP A 733 -0.57 1.94 -30.10
N ILE A 734 -1.28 2.56 -29.16
CA ILE A 734 -0.65 3.28 -28.04
C ILE A 734 0.13 2.29 -27.16
N THR A 735 -0.32 1.04 -27.03
CA THR A 735 0.39 0.00 -26.27
C THR A 735 1.65 -0.50 -27.01
N VAL A 736 1.64 -0.55 -28.35
CA VAL A 736 2.84 -0.89 -29.15
C VAL A 736 3.84 0.26 -29.20
N LEU A 737 3.36 1.50 -29.35
CA LEU A 737 4.14 2.72 -29.54
C LEU A 737 3.67 3.81 -28.53
N PRO A 738 4.12 3.74 -27.26
CA PRO A 738 3.67 4.66 -26.21
C PRO A 738 4.38 6.02 -26.23
N PHE A 739 5.49 6.15 -26.95
CA PHE A 739 6.32 7.36 -26.99
C PHE A 739 5.75 8.44 -27.93
N SER A 740 5.98 9.70 -27.57
CA SER A 740 5.34 10.87 -28.19
C SER A 740 6.28 11.72 -29.06
N ASP A 741 7.60 11.45 -29.03
CA ASP A 741 8.64 12.16 -29.77
C ASP A 741 8.43 12.07 -31.30
N ASN A 742 9.00 13.04 -32.03
CA ASN A 742 8.72 13.18 -33.45
C ASN A 742 9.54 12.22 -34.31
N LEU A 743 9.15 12.10 -35.58
CA LEU A 743 10.05 11.61 -36.61
C LEU A 743 11.01 12.71 -37.08
N THR A 744 12.21 12.31 -37.45
CA THR A 744 13.28 13.17 -37.96
C THR A 744 13.80 12.59 -39.27
N ILE A 745 14.01 13.43 -40.29
CA ILE A 745 14.79 13.07 -41.48
C ILE A 745 16.26 13.36 -41.16
N MET A 746 17.05 12.31 -40.99
CA MET A 746 18.50 12.42 -40.82
C MET A 746 19.21 12.20 -42.16
N THR A 747 20.19 13.05 -42.46
CA THR A 747 21.02 12.95 -43.67
C THR A 747 22.40 12.44 -43.30
N MET A 748 22.81 11.32 -43.88
CA MET A 748 24.09 10.65 -43.58
C MET A 748 24.73 10.08 -44.86
N ASN A 749 26.03 9.83 -44.83
CA ASN A 749 26.70 9.06 -45.89
C ASN A 749 26.65 7.55 -45.60
N GLY A 750 26.96 6.72 -46.60
CA GLY A 750 26.97 5.27 -46.43
C GLY A 750 27.92 4.79 -45.31
N SER A 751 29.06 5.45 -45.10
CA SER A 751 30.03 5.04 -44.05
C SER A 751 29.47 5.17 -42.62
N VAL A 752 28.57 6.13 -42.39
CA VAL A 752 27.85 6.31 -41.12
C VAL A 752 26.65 5.36 -41.05
N PHE A 753 25.97 5.13 -42.17
CA PHE A 753 24.84 4.23 -42.25
C PHE A 753 25.23 2.76 -41.98
N ILE A 754 26.37 2.30 -42.51
CA ILE A 754 26.94 0.98 -42.17
C ILE A 754 27.25 0.89 -40.67
N LYS A 755 27.81 1.93 -40.04
CA LYS A 755 28.08 1.94 -38.59
C LYS A 755 26.81 1.86 -37.74
N ALA A 756 25.70 2.45 -38.21
CA ALA A 756 24.41 2.28 -37.56
C ALA A 756 23.90 0.82 -37.65
N LEU A 757 24.08 0.16 -38.80
CA LEU A 757 23.74 -1.26 -38.97
C LEU A 757 24.67 -2.18 -38.15
N GLU A 758 25.95 -1.85 -38.00
CA GLU A 758 26.85 -2.56 -37.09
C GLU A 758 26.41 -2.43 -35.62
N HIS A 759 26.18 -1.21 -35.16
CA HIS A 759 25.72 -0.94 -33.79
C HIS A 759 24.38 -1.64 -33.48
N SER A 760 23.51 -1.75 -34.48
CA SER A 760 22.25 -2.50 -34.43
C SER A 760 22.38 -3.96 -33.98
N VAL A 761 23.55 -4.59 -34.21
CA VAL A 761 23.84 -5.98 -33.82
C VAL A 761 25.08 -6.12 -32.93
N GLU A 762 25.60 -5.03 -32.38
CA GLU A 762 26.79 -5.01 -31.53
C GLU A 762 26.57 -5.81 -30.24
N ALA A 763 25.55 -5.44 -29.45
CA ALA A 763 25.19 -6.09 -28.19
C ALA A 763 24.15 -7.24 -28.35
N TRP A 764 24.01 -7.81 -29.55
CA TRP A 764 22.99 -8.82 -29.86
C TRP A 764 23.04 -10.04 -28.93
N ARG A 765 21.89 -10.37 -28.30
CA ARG A 765 21.71 -11.51 -27.38
C ARG A 765 20.23 -11.91 -27.26
N THR A 766 19.95 -13.18 -26.96
CA THR A 766 18.58 -13.76 -26.87
C THR A 766 18.00 -13.79 -25.46
N ILE A 767 18.84 -13.62 -24.44
CA ILE A 767 18.47 -13.37 -23.05
C ILE A 767 18.77 -11.90 -22.82
N ASP A 768 17.88 -11.17 -22.14
CA ASP A 768 18.11 -9.75 -21.82
C ASP A 768 18.32 -8.89 -23.09
N SER A 769 17.50 -9.07 -24.13
CA SER A 769 17.74 -8.45 -25.45
C SER A 769 17.67 -6.91 -25.44
N PRO A 770 18.74 -6.19 -25.84
CA PRO A 770 18.75 -4.72 -25.92
C PRO A 770 17.72 -4.12 -26.88
N GLY A 771 17.50 -2.81 -26.77
CA GLY A 771 16.59 -2.08 -27.65
C GLY A 771 17.11 -1.86 -29.08
N GLN A 772 18.43 -1.73 -29.24
CA GLN A 772 19.10 -1.08 -30.37
C GLN A 772 18.91 -1.73 -31.76
N PHE A 773 18.33 -2.93 -31.84
CA PHE A 773 18.15 -3.66 -33.10
C PHE A 773 17.16 -2.97 -34.03
N LEU A 774 17.53 -2.68 -35.28
CA LEU A 774 16.75 -1.84 -36.19
C LEU A 774 15.79 -2.69 -37.03
N GLN A 775 14.51 -2.36 -36.97
CA GLN A 775 13.51 -2.73 -37.97
C GLN A 775 13.53 -1.70 -39.09
N VAL A 776 13.32 -2.14 -40.35
CA VAL A 776 13.71 -1.35 -41.52
C VAL A 776 12.68 -1.36 -42.66
N SER A 777 12.63 -0.27 -43.42
CA SER A 777 12.05 -0.21 -44.76
C SER A 777 12.93 0.61 -45.70
N GLY A 778 13.00 0.20 -46.96
CA GLY A 778 13.99 0.72 -47.93
C GLY A 778 15.41 0.20 -47.73
N ILE A 779 15.58 -0.93 -47.01
CA ILE A 779 16.86 -1.60 -46.72
C ILE A 779 16.73 -3.12 -46.94
N GLU A 780 17.78 -3.77 -47.45
CA GLU A 780 18.08 -5.20 -47.27
C GLU A 780 19.44 -5.32 -46.54
N VAL A 781 19.51 -6.04 -45.42
CA VAL A 781 20.75 -6.25 -44.66
C VAL A 781 20.93 -7.73 -44.27
N VAL A 782 22.16 -8.21 -44.35
CA VAL A 782 22.58 -9.55 -43.90
C VAL A 782 23.64 -9.39 -42.82
N TYR A 783 23.35 -9.89 -41.63
CA TYR A 783 24.26 -9.94 -40.50
C TYR A 783 24.89 -11.32 -40.35
N ASP A 784 26.16 -11.37 -39.96
CA ASP A 784 26.86 -12.58 -39.57
C ASP A 784 27.32 -12.49 -38.11
N LEU A 785 26.63 -13.21 -37.21
CA LEU A 785 26.88 -13.11 -35.77
C LEU A 785 28.10 -13.92 -35.31
N SER A 786 28.76 -14.65 -36.21
CA SER A 786 30.06 -15.27 -35.92
C SER A 786 31.24 -14.28 -35.98
N GLU A 787 31.06 -13.13 -36.64
CA GLU A 787 32.06 -12.07 -36.73
C GLU A 787 32.06 -11.19 -35.47
N THR A 788 33.19 -10.51 -35.23
CA THR A 788 33.34 -9.56 -34.13
C THR A 788 32.39 -8.36 -34.27
N PRO A 789 31.86 -7.78 -33.18
CA PRO A 789 31.09 -6.54 -33.24
C PRO A 789 31.84 -5.44 -34.01
N GLY A 790 31.15 -4.70 -34.87
CA GLY A 790 31.77 -3.74 -35.79
C GLY A 790 32.26 -4.32 -37.11
N ALA A 791 32.08 -5.63 -37.34
CA ALA A 791 32.32 -6.31 -38.62
C ALA A 791 31.22 -7.35 -38.96
N ARG A 792 30.00 -7.20 -38.42
CA ARG A 792 28.88 -8.14 -38.57
C ARG A 792 28.02 -7.86 -39.81
N VAL A 793 28.09 -6.69 -40.42
CA VAL A 793 27.35 -6.33 -41.64
C VAL A 793 28.01 -6.99 -42.85
N ARG A 794 27.49 -8.15 -43.24
CA ARG A 794 28.00 -8.96 -44.36
C ARG A 794 27.49 -8.48 -45.73
N MET A 795 26.34 -7.82 -45.76
CA MET A 795 25.77 -7.14 -46.93
C MET A 795 24.80 -6.08 -46.43
N ALA A 796 24.84 -4.87 -46.99
CA ALA A 796 23.79 -3.88 -46.82
C ALA A 796 23.45 -3.24 -48.17
N LYS A 797 22.15 -3.10 -48.43
CA LYS A 797 21.61 -2.37 -49.57
C LYS A 797 20.55 -1.40 -49.10
N ALA A 798 20.51 -0.22 -49.71
CA ALA A 798 19.49 0.79 -49.46
C ALA A 798 19.23 1.64 -50.70
N MET A 799 18.18 2.47 -50.64
CA MET A 799 17.87 3.44 -51.68
C MET A 799 18.43 4.82 -51.29
N CYS A 800 19.55 5.22 -51.91
CA CYS A 800 20.14 6.56 -51.76
C CYS A 800 19.20 7.67 -52.27
N THR A 801 19.55 8.94 -52.02
CA THR A 801 18.71 10.08 -52.41
C THR A 801 18.48 10.21 -53.92
N GLU A 802 19.46 9.79 -54.75
CA GLU A 802 19.35 9.79 -56.21
C GLU A 802 19.01 8.40 -56.81
N CYS A 803 18.87 7.38 -55.96
CA CYS A 803 18.65 5.99 -56.37
C CYS A 803 17.19 5.72 -56.76
N SER A 804 16.97 5.12 -57.94
CA SER A 804 15.64 4.63 -58.37
C SER A 804 15.34 3.19 -57.94
N ALA A 805 16.30 2.51 -57.29
CA ALA A 805 16.24 1.09 -56.91
C ALA A 805 17.05 0.86 -55.63
N LEU A 806 16.96 -0.35 -55.07
CA LEU A 806 17.76 -0.77 -53.92
C LEU A 806 19.15 -1.21 -54.40
N ASN A 807 20.19 -0.45 -54.05
CA ASN A 807 21.59 -0.69 -54.44
C ASN A 807 22.42 -1.03 -53.20
N GLU A 808 23.60 -1.64 -53.37
CA GLU A 808 24.58 -1.78 -52.27
C GLU A 808 24.95 -0.40 -51.70
N VAL A 809 25.22 -0.32 -50.41
CA VAL A 809 25.50 0.95 -49.72
C VAL A 809 26.92 1.42 -50.06
N ASP A 810 27.04 2.50 -50.84
CA ASP A 810 28.32 3.16 -51.13
C ASP A 810 28.65 4.16 -50.02
N GLU A 811 29.87 4.12 -49.49
CA GLU A 811 30.32 4.97 -48.38
C GLU A 811 30.18 6.48 -48.64
N ASN A 812 30.23 6.89 -49.91
CA ASN A 812 30.20 8.27 -50.38
C ASN A 812 28.78 8.76 -50.72
N GLU A 813 27.86 7.83 -51.00
CA GLU A 813 26.49 8.16 -51.35
C GLU A 813 25.69 8.73 -50.18
N THR A 814 24.70 9.57 -50.50
CA THR A 814 23.88 10.26 -49.50
C THR A 814 22.57 9.52 -49.27
N TYR A 815 22.23 9.32 -47.99
CA TYR A 815 21.03 8.65 -47.54
C TYR A 815 20.22 9.59 -46.63
N LYS A 816 18.93 9.75 -46.95
CA LYS A 816 17.96 10.41 -46.08
C LYS A 816 17.06 9.35 -45.43
N VAL A 817 17.18 9.25 -44.11
CA VAL A 817 16.58 8.20 -43.30
C VAL A 817 15.56 8.82 -42.35
N LEU A 818 14.33 8.31 -42.36
CA LEU A 818 13.34 8.61 -41.32
C LEU A 818 13.66 7.79 -40.07
N ILE A 819 13.94 8.48 -38.97
CA ILE A 819 14.25 7.90 -37.67
C ILE A 819 13.41 8.59 -36.56
N PRO A 820 13.20 7.96 -35.40
CA PRO A 820 12.67 8.65 -34.23
C PRO A 820 13.66 9.69 -33.72
N GLU A 821 13.15 10.79 -33.15
CA GLU A 821 13.93 11.86 -32.54
C GLU A 821 14.81 11.33 -31.39
N PHE A 822 14.32 10.37 -30.59
CA PHE A 822 15.13 9.64 -29.61
C PHE A 822 16.42 9.02 -30.19
N LEU A 823 16.37 8.39 -31.37
CA LEU A 823 17.60 7.86 -32.00
C LEU A 823 18.45 9.00 -32.57
N ALA A 824 17.81 10.04 -33.13
CA ALA A 824 18.51 11.21 -33.67
C ALA A 824 19.38 11.93 -32.62
N ASP A 825 18.95 11.91 -31.35
CA ASP A 825 19.66 12.44 -30.18
C ASP A 825 20.64 11.44 -29.52
N GLY A 826 20.88 10.29 -30.15
CA GLY A 826 21.87 9.30 -29.71
C GLY A 826 21.38 8.26 -28.71
N GLY A 827 20.07 8.16 -28.49
CA GLY A 827 19.44 7.14 -27.65
C GLY A 827 19.69 5.71 -28.15
N ASP A 828 19.52 4.72 -27.27
CA ASP A 828 19.91 3.30 -27.49
C ASP A 828 21.41 3.11 -27.84
N GLY A 829 22.25 4.13 -27.63
CA GLY A 829 23.71 4.11 -27.90
C GLY A 829 24.14 4.76 -29.23
N TYR A 830 23.18 5.20 -30.07
CA TYR A 830 23.41 5.75 -31.41
C TYR A 830 24.07 7.15 -31.46
N SER A 831 24.99 7.45 -30.55
CA SER A 831 25.80 8.69 -30.47
C SER A 831 26.41 9.17 -31.79
N ILE A 832 26.64 8.27 -32.74
CA ILE A 832 27.00 8.57 -34.15
C ILE A 832 26.02 9.51 -34.87
N PHE A 833 24.79 9.67 -34.37
CA PHE A 833 23.72 10.47 -34.96
C PHE A 833 23.62 11.91 -34.43
N GLU A 834 24.11 12.19 -33.20
CA GLU A 834 23.89 13.49 -32.49
C GLU A 834 24.23 14.73 -33.34
N ASN A 835 25.29 14.64 -34.15
CA ASN A 835 25.87 15.77 -34.87
C ASN A 835 25.58 15.76 -36.39
N LEU A 836 24.63 14.93 -36.85
CA LEU A 836 24.31 14.81 -38.28
C LEU A 836 23.25 15.82 -38.75
N PRO A 837 23.30 16.30 -40.01
CA PRO A 837 22.29 17.21 -40.54
C PRO A 837 20.90 16.57 -40.53
N ARG A 838 19.94 17.20 -39.83
CA ARG A 838 18.63 16.63 -39.53
C ARG A 838 17.48 17.64 -39.63
N GLU A 839 16.30 17.18 -40.02
CA GLU A 839 15.05 17.95 -40.05
C GLU A 839 13.96 17.24 -39.25
N ILE A 840 13.52 17.85 -38.15
CA ILE A 840 12.44 17.34 -37.28
C ILE A 840 11.08 17.57 -37.96
N LEU A 841 10.19 16.59 -37.88
CA LEU A 841 8.88 16.60 -38.53
C LEU A 841 7.75 16.85 -37.52
N PRO A 842 6.62 17.46 -37.93
CA PRO A 842 5.49 17.74 -37.02
C PRO A 842 4.57 16.51 -36.84
N TYR A 843 5.12 15.30 -36.79
CA TYR A 843 4.38 14.04 -36.65
C TYR A 843 5.30 12.87 -36.26
N ASN A 844 4.68 11.82 -35.71
CA ASN A 844 5.32 10.61 -35.19
C ASN A 844 4.77 9.32 -35.84
N GLU A 845 5.31 8.16 -35.47
CA GLU A 845 4.97 6.85 -36.04
C GLU A 845 3.52 6.47 -35.82
N LEU A 846 2.98 6.75 -34.64
CA LEU A 846 1.58 6.49 -34.31
C LEU A 846 0.67 7.24 -35.29
N THR A 847 1.01 8.49 -35.63
CA THR A 847 0.28 9.27 -36.64
C THR A 847 0.36 8.64 -38.03
N CYS A 848 1.53 8.15 -38.44
CA CYS A 848 1.72 7.46 -39.72
C CYS A 848 0.95 6.14 -39.81
N VAL A 849 1.00 5.32 -38.76
CA VAL A 849 0.33 4.02 -38.67
C VAL A 849 -1.20 4.17 -38.71
N LEU A 850 -1.75 5.14 -37.98
CA LEU A 850 -3.20 5.35 -37.92
C LEU A 850 -3.79 5.81 -39.26
N ASP A 851 -3.09 6.67 -40.01
CA ASP A 851 -3.48 7.03 -41.39
C ASP A 851 -3.32 5.85 -42.36
N TYR A 852 -2.29 5.02 -42.19
CA TYR A 852 -2.10 3.82 -43.01
C TYR A 852 -3.25 2.83 -42.81
N LEU A 853 -3.61 2.50 -41.56
CA LEU A 853 -4.70 1.59 -41.24
C LEU A 853 -6.06 2.10 -41.74
N LYS A 854 -6.33 3.39 -41.58
CA LYS A 854 -7.54 4.06 -42.09
C LYS A 854 -7.72 3.96 -43.61
N LYS A 855 -6.66 3.61 -44.35
CA LYS A 855 -6.64 3.57 -45.82
C LYS A 855 -6.36 2.19 -46.43
N TYR A 856 -5.69 1.31 -45.71
CA TYR A 856 -5.22 0.01 -46.20
C TYR A 856 -5.68 -1.20 -45.37
N SER A 857 -6.57 -1.02 -44.39
CA SER A 857 -7.20 -2.14 -43.68
C SER A 857 -8.15 -2.93 -44.59
N PRO A 858 -8.23 -4.27 -44.47
CA PRO A 858 -7.48 -5.11 -43.52
C PRO A 858 -6.02 -5.32 -43.97
N VAL A 859 -5.07 -5.12 -43.06
CA VAL A 859 -3.62 -5.25 -43.33
C VAL A 859 -3.12 -6.68 -43.13
N TYR A 860 -2.07 -7.07 -43.86
CA TYR A 860 -1.50 -8.42 -43.83
C TYR A 860 0.05 -8.41 -43.89
N PRO A 861 0.74 -7.62 -43.03
CA PRO A 861 2.19 -7.49 -43.10
C PRO A 861 2.91 -8.81 -42.84
N LYS A 862 4.05 -8.99 -43.50
CA LYS A 862 4.88 -10.20 -43.45
C LYS A 862 6.34 -9.83 -43.30
N GLU A 863 7.13 -10.76 -42.77
CA GLU A 863 8.55 -10.79 -43.07
C GLU A 863 8.74 -10.96 -44.60
N SER A 864 9.73 -10.25 -45.13
CA SER A 864 10.03 -10.12 -46.55
C SER A 864 11.50 -10.35 -46.88
N GLY A 865 12.35 -10.60 -45.88
CA GLY A 865 13.78 -10.85 -46.05
C GLY A 865 14.63 -9.58 -46.06
N ARG A 866 14.11 -8.49 -45.47
CA ARG A 866 14.82 -7.22 -45.26
C ARG A 866 15.99 -7.37 -44.29
N ILE A 867 15.87 -8.27 -43.31
CA ILE A 867 16.93 -8.53 -42.33
C ILE A 867 17.17 -10.02 -42.25
N LYS A 868 18.38 -10.45 -42.58
CA LYS A 868 18.80 -11.84 -42.52
C LYS A 868 19.92 -12.01 -41.50
N ILE A 869 19.81 -13.01 -40.64
CA ILE A 869 20.82 -13.32 -39.63
C ILE A 869 21.44 -14.68 -39.97
N LEU A 870 22.76 -14.71 -40.00
CA LEU A 870 23.57 -15.93 -40.12
C LEU A 870 24.23 -16.23 -38.76
N ASN A 871 24.48 -17.51 -38.52
CA ASN A 871 25.31 -17.98 -37.40
C ASN A 871 24.78 -17.58 -36.00
N GLU A 872 23.45 -17.53 -35.85
CA GLU A 872 22.73 -17.23 -34.60
C GLU A 872 23.12 -18.17 -33.44
N ASP A 873 23.25 -19.47 -33.73
CA ASP A 873 23.45 -20.50 -32.71
C ASP A 873 24.88 -20.50 -32.12
N THR A 874 25.85 -19.95 -32.84
CA THR A 874 27.23 -19.76 -32.36
C THR A 874 27.31 -18.82 -31.17
N VAL A 875 26.41 -17.83 -31.08
CA VAL A 875 26.35 -16.91 -29.93
C VAL A 875 25.64 -17.55 -28.74
N LYS A 876 24.60 -18.36 -28.98
CA LYS A 876 23.89 -19.10 -27.92
C LYS A 876 24.84 -20.02 -27.15
N LEU A 877 25.70 -20.76 -27.86
CA LEU A 877 26.69 -21.65 -27.25
C LEU A 877 27.70 -20.93 -26.33
N ILE A 878 27.97 -19.64 -26.56
CA ILE A 878 28.83 -18.84 -25.67
C ILE A 878 28.09 -18.52 -24.37
N LEU A 879 26.84 -18.06 -24.47
CA LEU A 879 25.98 -17.74 -23.32
C LEU A 879 25.69 -18.98 -22.47
N ASP A 880 25.32 -20.10 -23.11
CA ASP A 880 25.15 -21.40 -22.45
C ASP A 880 26.46 -21.88 -21.83
N GLY A 881 27.62 -21.64 -22.46
CA GLY A 881 28.94 -21.96 -21.91
C GLY A 881 29.23 -21.22 -20.59
N THR A 882 28.86 -19.94 -20.48
CA THR A 882 28.93 -19.19 -19.21
C THR A 882 27.97 -19.72 -18.14
N LEU A 883 26.80 -20.24 -18.52
CA LEU A 883 25.80 -20.77 -17.58
C LEU A 883 26.09 -22.23 -17.14
N THR A 884 26.73 -23.04 -17.99
CA THR A 884 26.91 -24.49 -17.77
C THR A 884 28.22 -24.88 -17.08
N ASN A 885 29.20 -23.97 -16.97
CA ASN A 885 30.53 -24.18 -16.36
C ASN A 885 30.56 -24.51 -14.85
N ASN A 886 29.42 -24.86 -14.24
CA ASN A 886 29.30 -25.30 -12.84
C ASN A 886 28.96 -26.80 -12.66
N ASN A 887 28.71 -27.56 -13.73
CA ASN A 887 28.16 -28.93 -13.61
C ASN A 887 29.19 -30.09 -13.54
N ASP A 888 30.47 -29.85 -13.86
CA ASP A 888 31.50 -30.91 -13.82
C ASP A 888 32.21 -31.00 -12.45
N ASN A 889 31.50 -31.56 -11.46
CA ASN A 889 32.07 -32.40 -10.42
C ASN A 889 30.96 -33.11 -9.61
N LYS A 890 30.93 -34.45 -9.62
CA LYS A 890 30.06 -35.25 -8.73
C LYS A 890 30.66 -35.34 -7.31
N PRO A 891 30.02 -34.81 -6.26
CA PRO A 891 30.42 -35.03 -4.88
C PRO A 891 29.72 -36.26 -4.31
N SER A 892 30.37 -36.99 -3.39
CA SER A 892 29.82 -38.17 -2.75
C SER A 892 28.95 -37.84 -1.53
N SER A 893 27.66 -38.19 -1.60
CA SER A 893 26.85 -38.70 -0.48
C SER A 893 26.99 -38.02 0.91
N THR A 894 26.70 -36.72 1.01
CA THR A 894 26.19 -36.11 2.26
C THR A 894 25.02 -35.20 1.91
N LYS A 895 23.92 -35.25 2.68
CA LYS A 895 22.67 -34.56 2.37
C LYS A 895 22.74 -33.05 2.64
N SER A 896 22.33 -32.25 1.64
CA SER A 896 21.85 -30.88 1.79
C SER A 896 20.65 -30.68 0.85
N GLU A 897 19.46 -30.48 1.40
CA GLU A 897 18.19 -30.65 0.66
C GLU A 897 17.68 -29.34 0.02
N CYS A 898 18.27 -28.97 -1.13
CA CYS A 898 17.85 -27.84 -1.98
C CYS A 898 17.42 -28.26 -3.41
N HIS A 899 16.89 -29.48 -3.58
CA HIS A 899 16.18 -29.89 -4.80
C HIS A 899 14.86 -30.58 -4.47
N GLY A 900 13.94 -30.59 -5.44
CA GLY A 900 12.49 -30.73 -5.20
C GLY A 900 12.04 -31.99 -4.44
N VAL A 901 11.11 -31.77 -3.51
CA VAL A 901 10.23 -32.80 -2.97
C VAL A 901 8.86 -32.62 -3.60
N ALA A 902 8.20 -33.71 -3.99
CA ALA A 902 6.89 -33.69 -4.63
C ALA A 902 5.78 -33.22 -3.67
N TRP A 903 4.64 -32.79 -4.21
CA TRP A 903 3.46 -32.43 -3.43
C TRP A 903 2.78 -33.68 -2.83
N ALA A 904 3.26 -34.10 -1.66
CA ALA A 904 2.58 -34.99 -0.73
C ALA A 904 2.99 -34.64 0.71
N ASP A 905 2.14 -35.00 1.68
CA ASP A 905 2.43 -35.04 3.11
C ASP A 905 3.02 -33.77 3.76
N TYR A 906 2.19 -32.73 3.99
CA TYR A 906 2.05 -32.13 5.34
C TYR A 906 0.89 -31.11 5.56
N ILE A 907 -0.23 -31.18 4.80
CA ILE A 907 -1.50 -30.55 5.23
C ILE A 907 -2.63 -31.59 5.18
N GLY A 908 -2.95 -32.16 6.34
CA GLY A 908 -4.13 -32.99 6.53
C GLY A 908 -5.32 -32.16 6.98
N LEU A 909 -6.15 -31.69 6.05
CA LEU A 909 -7.55 -31.29 6.26
C LEU A 909 -8.23 -31.21 4.88
N HIS A 910 -9.26 -32.02 4.64
CA HIS A 910 -9.83 -32.22 3.30
C HIS A 910 -10.74 -31.08 2.84
N TRP A 911 -10.59 -30.67 1.58
CA TRP A 911 -11.59 -29.93 0.80
C TRP A 911 -11.65 -30.46 -0.64
N ALA A 912 -12.17 -31.68 -0.80
CA ALA A 912 -12.68 -32.20 -2.07
C ALA A 912 -13.43 -33.53 -1.85
N ASP A 913 -14.76 -33.48 -1.77
CA ASP A 913 -15.60 -34.43 -2.51
C ASP A 913 -17.04 -33.89 -2.65
N TYR A 914 -17.87 -34.60 -3.41
CA TYR A 914 -19.26 -34.27 -3.76
C TYR A 914 -19.48 -33.06 -4.66
N ASN A 915 -19.56 -33.38 -5.95
CA ASN A 915 -20.70 -32.95 -6.76
C ASN A 915 -21.41 -34.19 -7.32
N ASP A 916 -22.70 -34.07 -7.66
CA ASP A 916 -23.50 -35.08 -8.39
C ASP A 916 -23.68 -36.50 -7.77
N ARG A 917 -24.80 -36.72 -7.04
CA ARG A 917 -26.01 -37.38 -7.62
C ARG A 917 -27.20 -37.69 -6.67
N VAL A 918 -28.39 -37.52 -7.25
CA VAL A 918 -29.64 -38.32 -7.07
C VAL A 918 -30.46 -38.17 -5.77
N ILE A 919 -31.47 -37.28 -5.86
CA ILE A 919 -32.92 -37.56 -5.81
C ILE A 919 -33.49 -38.49 -4.70
N SER A 920 -34.51 -37.95 -4.02
CA SER A 920 -35.56 -38.62 -3.22
C SER A 920 -35.19 -39.22 -1.85
N ARG A 921 -35.64 -38.55 -0.78
CA ARG A 921 -37.02 -38.70 -0.30
C ARG A 921 -37.54 -37.44 0.39
#